data_AF-A0A8H8U4V9-F1
#
_entry.id   AF-A0A8H8U4V9-F1
#
_cell.length_a   1.000
_cell.length_b   1.000
_cell.length_c   1.000
_cell.angle_alpha   90.00
_cell.angle_beta   90.00
_cell.angle_gamma   90.00
#
_symmetry.space_group_name_H-M   'P 1'
#
loop_
_entity.id
_entity.type
_entity.pdbx_description
1 polymer ?
#
loop_
_entity_poly.entity_id
_entity_poly.type
_entity_poly.pdbx_seq_one_letter_code
_entity_poly.pdbx_strand_id
1 'polypeptide(L)'
;MAPHTNGTADTNGSILKPTAPTFQPVAALADSKYHSTSTASAIETENKYAAHNYHPLPIVFARAQGSSVWDPEGNHYIDCLSAYSAVNQGHCHPELVKALCEQAGRLTLSSRAFHNDVFPKWAEKVKEVFGYDMVLPMNTGVEAVETAIKIARKWAYKVKGVEQGKALVFSVTDNFHGRTMTAISMSTDPESRDNYGPYVPGVGAVCPSTGKSIRYNNVSDLEAALNAHGKETAAFIVEPIQGEAGVVVPDDDYLPKVQELCKKHNVLLICDEIQTGIGRTGRMLCSQWAGIKPDLVTLGKAISGGMYPVSCVLGSKEVMLTIEPGTHGSTYGGNPLGCAVSIRALEIMEEEDLTAKAEALGHLFRQGLADLKSPMIKLVRGKGLLNAVIIDESKTGGHSAWDLCMLLKSKGLLAKPTHENIIRLAPPLVITEEQIKDALRIIGEAIVELPSLKGTKEHEVIPDSEKGLQTRTLFTHIHLLVEFRPYKTGMAEEHVESWTSAPAIMNAITRRSFRHWTRAVSVAFILLAGYLSLRFFSDFHETPYLTSSKEVVETTAPAPASAPEPSPSLTINLVLASMQNDDIEWARNVSVPNANMRLIPYVADNPNAPYHPPRNKGNEAMIILTYLYEFYDDLPDISIFTHSTDSAWHNEMIFDLRIAPALNILDLDEVVRRQYVNLKVSGYNGCPAWINTSITSKASPGYSGLKEEEPYMKEIFQENFPGDDVPEVFGSACCSQFAVTKEAIQAKPREQYLRHREWLLNQQYPNNISGRLWEHLWAYIFLGRAVECPVEYKNLCRQYHICFESEERYERWNKMEKEWLDYVEKSNNPELENPDEATVKAMENMKFVITNMKEGALTRGKSASLRENIAGDLPK
;
A
#
# COMPACT_ATOMS: atom_id res chain seq x y z
N MET A 1 -45.51 -20.13 44.17
CA MET A 1 -44.72 -20.43 45.39
C MET A 1 -43.44 -21.11 44.94
N ALA A 2 -42.29 -20.73 45.50
CA ALA A 2 -40.97 -21.28 45.15
C ALA A 2 -40.66 -22.57 45.97
N PRO A 3 -39.46 -23.17 45.88
CA PRO A 3 -38.22 -22.54 46.36
C PRO A 3 -37.02 -22.60 45.39
N HIS A 4 -36.08 -21.69 45.64
CA HIS A 4 -34.73 -21.69 45.05
C HIS A 4 -33.85 -22.80 45.65
N THR A 5 -32.86 -23.25 44.89
CA THR A 5 -31.64 -23.89 45.41
C THR A 5 -30.42 -23.31 44.71
N ASN A 6 -29.50 -22.70 45.47
CA ASN A 6 -28.23 -22.23 44.96
C ASN A 6 -27.32 -23.42 44.63
N GLY A 7 -26.69 -23.39 43.45
CA GLY A 7 -25.60 -24.28 43.07
C GLY A 7 -24.53 -23.46 42.34
N THR A 8 -23.32 -23.42 42.88
CA THR A 8 -22.17 -22.71 42.33
C THR A 8 -21.76 -23.28 40.98
N ALA A 9 -21.70 -22.45 39.94
CA ALA A 9 -21.13 -22.81 38.64
C ALA A 9 -19.70 -22.23 38.52
N ASP A 10 -18.74 -23.07 38.15
CA ASP A 10 -17.34 -22.68 38.00
C ASP A 10 -17.14 -21.66 36.88
N THR A 11 -16.78 -20.43 37.26
CA THR A 11 -16.37 -19.39 36.31
C THR A 11 -14.93 -19.60 35.86
N ASN A 12 -14.68 -20.60 35.02
CA ASN A 12 -13.49 -20.64 34.16
C ASN A 12 -13.66 -19.63 33.01
N GLY A 13 -13.79 -18.35 33.38
CA GLY A 13 -13.71 -17.24 32.46
C GLY A 13 -12.28 -17.13 31.95
N SER A 14 -12.08 -17.42 30.66
CA SER A 14 -10.87 -17.03 29.95
C SER A 14 -10.76 -15.50 29.98
N ILE A 15 -9.96 -14.98 30.92
CA ILE A 15 -9.58 -13.56 30.94
C ILE A 15 -8.58 -13.37 29.79
N LEU A 16 -9.12 -13.25 28.58
CA LEU A 16 -8.42 -12.70 27.43
C LEU A 16 -7.93 -11.31 27.84
N LYS A 17 -6.62 -11.14 28.03
CA LYS A 17 -6.01 -9.81 28.11
C LYS A 17 -6.21 -9.15 26.75
N PRO A 18 -6.98 -8.05 26.64
CA PRO A 18 -7.10 -7.33 25.38
C PRO A 18 -5.79 -6.58 25.13
N THR A 19 -4.89 -7.17 24.34
CA THR A 19 -3.67 -6.50 23.85
C THR A 19 -3.91 -5.68 22.59
N ALA A 20 -5.14 -5.67 22.06
CA ALA A 20 -5.60 -4.57 21.23
C ALA A 20 -5.80 -3.35 22.15
N PRO A 21 -5.06 -2.23 21.95
CA PRO A 21 -5.27 -1.05 22.78
C PRO A 21 -6.69 -0.55 22.60
N THR A 22 -7.39 -0.32 23.71
CA THR A 22 -8.66 0.42 23.72
C THR A 22 -8.36 1.83 23.21
N PHE A 23 -8.60 2.07 21.93
CA PHE A 23 -8.18 3.30 21.24
C PHE A 23 -8.93 4.50 21.82
N GLN A 24 -8.26 5.26 22.68
CA GLN A 24 -8.79 6.51 23.22
C GLN A 24 -8.72 7.62 22.16
N PRO A 25 -9.70 8.52 22.11
CA PRO A 25 -9.73 9.61 21.14
C PRO A 25 -8.64 10.65 21.47
N VAL A 26 -7.48 10.52 20.86
CA VAL A 26 -6.45 11.57 20.86
C VAL A 26 -6.83 12.60 19.79
N ALA A 27 -6.90 13.86 20.21
CA ALA A 27 -7.08 14.98 19.29
C ALA A 27 -5.81 15.17 18.44
N ALA A 28 -5.99 15.36 17.13
CA ALA A 28 -4.97 15.23 16.08
C ALA A 28 -4.33 13.83 16.02
N LEU A 29 -4.48 13.16 14.86
CA LEU A 29 -3.65 12.02 14.51
C LEU A 29 -2.20 12.50 14.46
N ALA A 30 -1.29 11.84 15.20
CA ALA A 30 0.13 12.16 15.18
C ALA A 30 0.70 12.09 13.75
N ASP A 31 1.75 12.86 13.47
CA ASP A 31 2.37 12.99 12.14
C ASP A 31 2.67 11.62 11.51
N SER A 32 1.77 11.22 10.62
CA SER A 32 1.82 9.95 9.91
C SER A 32 2.16 10.23 8.46
N LYS A 33 3.25 9.64 7.97
CA LYS A 33 3.66 9.68 6.55
C LYS A 33 2.62 9.12 5.57
N TYR A 34 1.49 8.61 6.06
CA TYR A 34 0.40 8.02 5.28
C TYR A 34 -0.91 8.83 5.34
N HIS A 35 -1.00 9.89 6.15
CA HIS A 35 -2.25 10.64 6.35
C HIS A 35 -2.05 12.12 6.02
N SER A 36 -3.03 12.72 5.36
CA SER A 36 -3.07 14.17 5.19
C SER A 36 -3.52 14.84 6.50
N THR A 37 -3.06 16.06 6.73
CA THR A 37 -3.34 16.84 7.94
C THR A 37 -4.66 17.61 7.89
N SER A 38 -5.31 17.73 6.72
CA SER A 38 -6.62 18.38 6.56
C SER A 38 -7.41 17.86 5.36
N THR A 39 -8.74 18.02 5.40
CA THR A 39 -9.64 17.76 4.26
C THR A 39 -9.21 18.55 3.03
N ALA A 40 -8.83 19.82 3.19
CA ALA A 40 -8.40 20.67 2.09
C ALA A 40 -7.10 20.17 1.43
N SER A 41 -6.08 19.82 2.23
CA SER A 41 -4.81 19.30 1.73
C SER A 41 -4.97 17.96 1.01
N ALA A 42 -5.81 17.07 1.54
CA ALA A 42 -6.13 15.79 0.91
C ALA A 42 -6.78 15.97 -0.46
N ILE A 43 -7.83 16.79 -0.56
CA ILE A 43 -8.55 17.05 -1.82
C ILE A 43 -7.64 17.74 -2.85
N GLU A 44 -6.83 18.73 -2.44
CA GLU A 44 -5.86 19.37 -3.33
C GLU A 44 -4.82 18.38 -3.86
N THR A 45 -4.31 17.50 -2.99
CA THR A 45 -3.32 16.48 -3.35
C THR A 45 -3.91 15.43 -4.30
N GLU A 46 -5.13 14.95 -4.03
CA GLU A 46 -5.85 14.05 -4.93
C GLU A 46 -6.08 14.70 -6.29
N ASN A 47 -6.59 15.93 -6.34
CA ASN A 47 -6.80 16.68 -7.59
C ASN A 47 -5.50 16.91 -8.37
N LYS A 48 -4.34 17.01 -7.70
CA LYS A 48 -3.05 17.22 -8.35
C LYS A 48 -2.42 15.94 -8.93
N TYR A 49 -2.67 14.78 -8.32
CA TYR A 49 -1.92 13.54 -8.61
C TYR A 49 -2.78 12.34 -9.04
N ALA A 50 -4.09 12.35 -8.83
CA ALA A 50 -5.01 11.28 -9.22
C ALA A 50 -5.80 11.63 -10.50
N ALA A 51 -6.36 10.60 -11.15
CA ALA A 51 -7.27 10.79 -12.27
C ALA A 51 -8.65 11.24 -11.78
N HIS A 52 -9.25 12.25 -12.41
CA HIS A 52 -10.54 12.84 -12.00
C HIS A 52 -11.74 12.01 -12.48
N ASN A 53 -11.66 10.69 -12.33
CA ASN A 53 -12.70 9.75 -12.73
C ASN A 53 -13.79 9.54 -11.66
N TYR A 54 -13.93 10.46 -10.70
CA TYR A 54 -15.00 10.55 -9.70
C TYR A 54 -15.24 12.03 -9.39
N HIS A 55 -16.46 12.39 -8.98
CA HIS A 55 -16.73 13.67 -8.28
C HIS A 55 -17.16 13.36 -6.83
N PRO A 56 -16.23 13.33 -5.85
CA PRO A 56 -16.55 13.05 -4.44
C PRO A 56 -17.48 14.11 -3.84
N LEU A 57 -18.12 13.80 -2.69
CA LEU A 57 -18.55 14.88 -1.80
C LEU A 57 -17.29 15.49 -1.17
N PRO A 58 -17.23 16.80 -0.89
CA PRO A 58 -16.03 17.45 -0.33
C PRO A 58 -15.86 17.13 1.17
N ILE A 59 -15.58 15.86 1.45
CA ILE A 59 -15.38 15.22 2.76
C ILE A 59 -14.26 14.18 2.63
N VAL A 60 -13.38 14.08 3.63
CA VAL A 60 -12.28 13.12 3.67
C VAL A 60 -12.48 12.20 4.88
N PHE A 61 -12.38 10.89 4.69
CA PHE A 61 -12.55 9.92 5.77
C PHE A 61 -11.19 9.68 6.43
N ALA A 62 -10.95 10.27 7.62
CA ALA A 62 -9.72 10.06 8.39
C ALA A 62 -9.86 8.93 9.42
N ARG A 63 -11.05 8.74 9.97
CA ARG A 63 -11.38 7.64 10.90
C ARG A 63 -12.80 7.17 10.66
N ALA A 64 -13.07 5.88 10.84
CA ALA A 64 -14.44 5.36 10.82
C ALA A 64 -14.60 4.18 11.80
N GLN A 65 -15.81 3.98 12.32
CA GLN A 65 -16.14 2.93 13.26
C GLN A 65 -17.65 2.64 13.20
N GLY A 66 -18.03 1.39 12.91
CA GLY A 66 -19.45 1.02 12.77
C GLY A 66 -20.12 1.83 11.66
N SER A 67 -21.12 2.64 12.01
CA SER A 67 -21.83 3.54 11.08
C SER A 67 -21.39 5.01 11.18
N SER A 68 -20.29 5.30 11.89
CA SER A 68 -19.77 6.65 12.13
C SER A 68 -18.43 6.89 11.43
N VAL A 69 -18.26 8.11 10.95
CA VAL A 69 -17.08 8.60 10.21
C VAL A 69 -16.63 9.93 10.83
N TRP A 70 -15.32 10.18 10.78
CA TRP A 70 -14.72 11.46 11.14
C TRP A 70 -13.71 11.91 10.09
N ASP A 71 -13.68 13.22 9.82
CA ASP A 71 -12.70 13.87 8.95
C ASP A 71 -11.42 14.25 9.72
N PRO A 72 -10.34 14.71 9.05
CA PRO A 72 -9.11 15.16 9.72
C PRO A 72 -9.35 16.27 10.75
N GLU A 73 -10.35 17.12 10.51
CA GLU A 73 -10.78 18.19 11.41
C GLU A 73 -11.55 17.67 12.65
N GLY A 74 -11.96 16.41 12.66
CA GLY A 74 -12.66 15.75 13.77
C GLY A 74 -14.18 15.89 13.75
N ASN A 75 -14.77 16.45 12.69
CA ASN A 75 -16.22 16.53 12.54
C ASN A 75 -16.79 15.11 12.41
N HIS A 76 -17.93 14.84 13.07
CA HIS A 76 -18.58 13.54 13.07
C HIS A 76 -19.70 13.47 12.04
N TYR A 77 -19.80 12.32 11.36
CA TYR A 77 -20.87 12.03 10.41
C TYR A 77 -21.42 10.62 10.58
N ILE A 78 -22.72 10.45 10.32
CA ILE A 78 -23.37 9.16 10.10
C ILE A 78 -23.23 8.78 8.62
N ASP A 79 -22.68 7.60 8.33
CA ASP A 79 -22.54 7.08 6.96
C ASP A 79 -23.81 6.34 6.53
N CYS A 80 -24.59 6.95 5.62
CA CYS A 80 -25.72 6.33 4.95
C CYS A 80 -25.41 5.90 3.49
N LEU A 81 -24.14 5.65 3.16
CA LEU A 81 -23.70 5.09 1.87
C LEU A 81 -23.00 3.73 2.00
N SER A 82 -22.28 3.48 3.11
CA SER A 82 -21.53 2.24 3.40
C SER A 82 -20.62 1.74 2.28
N ALA A 83 -19.97 2.68 1.58
CA ALA A 83 -19.21 2.46 0.35
C ALA A 83 -20.00 1.60 -0.69
N TYR A 84 -21.23 2.02 -0.97
CA TYR A 84 -22.15 1.36 -1.90
C TYR A 84 -22.53 -0.07 -1.47
N SER A 85 -22.73 -0.28 -0.16
CA SER A 85 -22.97 -1.59 0.48
C SER A 85 -21.78 -2.55 0.47
N ALA A 86 -20.55 -2.03 0.55
CA ALA A 86 -19.36 -2.83 0.83
C ALA A 86 -19.12 -3.02 2.34
N VAL A 87 -19.57 -2.09 3.17
CA VAL A 87 -19.29 -2.08 4.61
C VAL A 87 -20.55 -2.49 5.39
N ASN A 88 -21.11 -3.69 5.11
CA ASN A 88 -22.33 -4.16 5.78
C ASN A 88 -22.09 -4.39 7.29
N GLN A 89 -20.94 -4.93 7.67
CA GLN A 89 -20.53 -5.25 9.03
C GLN A 89 -20.02 -4.02 9.83
N GLY A 90 -20.04 -2.83 9.25
CA GLY A 90 -19.54 -1.60 9.87
C GLY A 90 -18.05 -1.35 9.65
N HIS A 91 -17.69 -0.07 9.62
CA HIS A 91 -16.31 0.39 9.43
C HIS A 91 -15.41 -0.14 10.54
N CYS A 92 -14.23 -0.62 10.14
CA CYS A 92 -13.17 -1.09 11.04
C CYS A 92 -13.67 -2.06 12.12
N HIS A 93 -14.57 -2.99 11.78
CA HIS A 93 -15.13 -3.95 12.73
C HIS A 93 -14.01 -4.71 13.48
N PRO A 94 -13.95 -4.70 14.83
CA PRO A 94 -12.77 -5.17 15.58
C PRO A 94 -12.34 -6.59 15.24
N GLU A 95 -13.31 -7.51 15.12
CA GLU A 95 -13.02 -8.91 14.78
C GLU A 95 -12.56 -9.09 13.32
N LEU A 96 -12.93 -8.20 12.38
CA LEU A 96 -12.39 -8.21 11.02
C LEU A 96 -10.96 -7.68 10.98
N VAL A 97 -10.66 -6.62 11.72
CA VAL A 97 -9.30 -6.07 11.86
C VAL A 97 -8.38 -7.14 12.44
N LYS A 98 -8.82 -7.81 13.51
CA LYS A 98 -8.11 -8.92 14.13
C LYS A 98 -7.85 -10.08 13.15
N ALA A 99 -8.88 -10.58 12.46
CA ALA A 99 -8.72 -11.65 11.48
C ALA A 99 -7.77 -11.27 10.33
N LEU A 100 -7.80 -10.01 9.87
CA LEU A 100 -6.85 -9.49 8.88
C LEU A 100 -5.42 -9.49 9.43
N CYS A 101 -5.20 -8.94 10.63
CA CYS A 101 -3.86 -8.86 11.23
C CYS A 101 -3.27 -10.24 11.55
N GLU A 102 -4.07 -11.15 12.12
CA GLU A 102 -3.65 -12.52 12.45
C GLU A 102 -3.28 -13.32 11.19
N GLN A 103 -4.09 -13.25 10.13
CA GLN A 103 -3.77 -13.94 8.88
C GLN A 103 -2.61 -13.27 8.13
N ALA A 104 -2.50 -11.95 8.14
CA ALA A 104 -1.39 -11.23 7.52
C ALA A 104 -0.04 -11.56 8.19
N GLY A 105 -0.03 -11.78 9.50
CA GLY A 105 1.13 -12.27 10.25
C GLY A 105 1.49 -13.75 10.01
N ARG A 106 0.65 -14.50 9.27
CA ARG A 106 0.85 -15.93 8.96
C ARG A 106 1.19 -16.17 7.49
N LEU A 107 0.31 -15.75 6.58
CA LEU A 107 0.46 -15.92 5.13
C LEU A 107 -0.55 -15.04 4.39
N THR A 108 -0.08 -14.18 3.48
CA THR A 108 -0.94 -13.29 2.69
C THR A 108 -1.35 -13.89 1.35
N LEU A 109 -0.38 -14.41 0.58
CA LEU A 109 -0.56 -14.86 -0.79
C LEU A 109 0.27 -16.11 -1.09
N SER A 110 -0.37 -17.15 -1.64
CA SER A 110 0.29 -18.38 -2.13
C SER A 110 0.30 -18.51 -3.66
N SER A 111 -0.37 -17.60 -4.37
CA SER A 111 -1.00 -17.86 -5.69
C SER A 111 -1.95 -19.08 -5.67
N ARG A 112 -2.52 -19.43 -6.83
CA ARG A 112 -3.22 -20.70 -7.04
C ARG A 112 -2.36 -21.80 -7.70
N ALA A 113 -1.07 -21.55 -7.93
CA ALA A 113 -0.12 -22.59 -8.34
C ALA A 113 0.27 -23.52 -7.17
N PHE A 114 0.11 -23.05 -5.94
CA PHE A 114 0.29 -23.83 -4.71
C PHE A 114 -1.03 -23.91 -3.94
N HIS A 115 -1.21 -24.98 -3.16
CA HIS A 115 -2.29 -25.05 -2.19
C HIS A 115 -1.97 -24.20 -0.96
N ASN A 116 -3.03 -23.70 -0.30
CA ASN A 116 -2.97 -23.10 1.03
C ASN A 116 -4.05 -23.71 1.93
N ASP A 117 -3.94 -23.50 3.23
CA ASP A 117 -4.79 -24.09 4.26
C ASP A 117 -6.11 -23.35 4.50
N VAL A 118 -6.22 -22.09 4.06
CA VAL A 118 -7.39 -21.23 4.32
C VAL A 118 -8.45 -21.32 3.21
N PHE A 119 -8.04 -21.27 1.93
CA PHE A 119 -8.95 -21.34 0.78
C PHE A 119 -9.93 -22.54 0.79
N PRO A 120 -9.52 -23.80 1.09
CA PRO A 120 -10.48 -24.91 1.17
C PRO A 120 -11.51 -24.71 2.28
N LYS A 121 -11.16 -24.05 3.40
CA LYS A 121 -12.09 -23.73 4.49
C LYS A 121 -13.02 -22.57 4.15
N TRP A 122 -12.55 -21.57 3.42
CA TRP A 122 -13.41 -20.53 2.87
C TRP A 122 -14.42 -21.12 1.87
N ALA A 123 -14.00 -22.03 0.99
CA ALA A 123 -14.91 -22.71 0.07
C ALA A 123 -15.97 -23.57 0.79
N GLU A 124 -15.62 -24.17 1.93
CA GLU A 124 -16.55 -24.89 2.81
C GLU A 124 -17.59 -23.94 3.45
N LYS A 125 -17.16 -22.82 4.07
CA LYS A 125 -18.06 -21.83 4.68
C LYS A 125 -18.97 -21.15 3.65
N VAL A 126 -18.45 -20.80 2.47
CA VAL A 126 -19.25 -20.22 1.37
C VAL A 126 -20.33 -21.22 0.90
N LYS A 127 -19.98 -22.50 0.76
CA LYS A 127 -20.96 -23.54 0.42
C LYS A 127 -22.04 -23.69 1.50
N GLU A 128 -21.67 -23.66 2.78
CA GLU A 128 -22.59 -23.73 3.92
C GLU A 128 -23.59 -22.56 3.90
N VAL A 129 -23.10 -21.32 3.79
CA VAL A 129 -23.90 -20.09 3.86
C VAL A 129 -24.86 -19.94 2.68
N PHE A 130 -24.39 -20.23 1.46
CA PHE A 130 -25.17 -19.95 0.23
C PHE A 130 -25.80 -21.19 -0.42
N GLY A 131 -25.43 -22.40 0.00
CA GLY A 131 -26.02 -23.65 -0.50
C GLY A 131 -25.69 -24.00 -1.95
N TYR A 132 -24.60 -23.46 -2.52
CA TYR A 132 -24.11 -23.80 -3.87
C TYR A 132 -23.01 -24.87 -3.82
N ASP A 133 -22.91 -25.70 -4.86
CA ASP A 133 -21.98 -26.85 -4.83
C ASP A 133 -20.51 -26.43 -4.91
N MET A 134 -20.22 -25.36 -5.65
CA MET A 134 -18.89 -24.93 -6.06
C MET A 134 -18.78 -23.40 -6.04
N VAL A 135 -17.57 -22.91 -5.75
CA VAL A 135 -17.22 -21.49 -5.78
C VAL A 135 -15.93 -21.27 -6.58
N LEU A 136 -15.85 -20.16 -7.32
CA LEU A 136 -14.63 -19.66 -7.95
C LEU A 136 -14.33 -18.24 -7.41
N PRO A 137 -13.27 -18.05 -6.59
CA PRO A 137 -12.91 -16.74 -6.05
C PRO A 137 -12.21 -15.84 -7.08
N MET A 138 -12.47 -14.54 -6.97
CA MET A 138 -11.81 -13.42 -7.65
C MET A 138 -11.63 -12.28 -6.63
N ASN A 139 -11.30 -11.05 -7.06
CA ASN A 139 -10.94 -9.94 -6.16
C ASN A 139 -12.00 -8.83 -6.15
N THR A 140 -12.50 -8.48 -7.33
CA THR A 140 -13.46 -7.39 -7.54
C THR A 140 -14.79 -7.89 -8.09
N GLY A 141 -15.87 -7.14 -7.88
CA GLY A 141 -17.19 -7.51 -8.40
C GLY A 141 -17.21 -7.71 -9.92
N VAL A 142 -16.55 -6.84 -10.68
CA VAL A 142 -16.51 -6.95 -12.15
C VAL A 142 -15.74 -8.19 -12.63
N GLU A 143 -14.71 -8.64 -11.90
CA GLU A 143 -14.06 -9.92 -12.20
C GLU A 143 -15.01 -11.11 -11.97
N ALA A 144 -15.89 -11.06 -10.97
CA ALA A 144 -16.90 -12.10 -10.77
C ALA A 144 -17.92 -12.11 -11.94
N VAL A 145 -18.34 -10.94 -12.42
CA VAL A 145 -19.19 -10.80 -13.63
C VAL A 145 -18.51 -11.37 -14.87
N GLU A 146 -17.28 -10.95 -15.18
CA GLU A 146 -16.48 -11.48 -16.30
C GLU A 146 -16.32 -13.01 -16.20
N THR A 147 -16.12 -13.51 -14.98
CA THR A 147 -15.98 -14.95 -14.70
C THR A 147 -17.30 -15.68 -14.95
N ALA A 148 -18.44 -15.17 -14.47
CA ALA A 148 -19.75 -15.77 -14.69
C ALA A 148 -20.13 -15.78 -16.18
N ILE A 149 -19.83 -14.71 -16.92
CA ILE A 149 -20.02 -14.63 -18.38
C ILE A 149 -19.14 -15.65 -19.12
N LYS A 150 -17.87 -15.79 -18.72
CA LYS A 150 -16.96 -16.81 -19.28
C LYS A 150 -17.42 -18.23 -18.98
N ILE A 151 -17.88 -18.51 -17.77
CA ILE A 151 -18.48 -19.81 -17.38
C ILE A 151 -19.70 -20.09 -18.25
N ALA A 152 -20.66 -19.16 -18.33
CA ALA A 152 -21.89 -19.33 -19.10
C ALA A 152 -21.61 -19.59 -20.58
N ARG A 153 -20.72 -18.81 -21.22
CA ARG A 153 -20.32 -19.05 -22.61
C ARG A 153 -19.64 -20.41 -22.79
N LYS A 154 -18.73 -20.81 -21.89
CA LYS A 154 -18.05 -22.11 -21.98
C LYS A 154 -19.01 -23.29 -21.78
N TRP A 155 -19.96 -23.18 -20.85
CA TRP A 155 -21.07 -24.12 -20.68
C TRP A 155 -21.97 -24.18 -21.92
N ALA A 156 -22.32 -23.04 -22.51
CA ALA A 156 -23.16 -23.02 -23.71
C ALA A 156 -22.51 -23.76 -24.89
N TYR A 157 -21.20 -23.60 -25.09
CA TYR A 157 -20.46 -24.32 -26.13
C TYR A 157 -20.25 -25.81 -25.81
N LYS A 158 -19.91 -26.16 -24.56
CA LYS A 158 -19.54 -27.54 -24.19
C LYS A 158 -20.72 -28.44 -23.82
N VAL A 159 -21.80 -27.89 -23.28
CA VAL A 159 -22.93 -28.63 -22.67
C VAL A 159 -24.23 -28.37 -23.44
N LYS A 160 -24.60 -27.10 -23.66
CA LYS A 160 -25.81 -26.75 -24.42
C LYS A 160 -25.69 -27.05 -25.92
N GLY A 161 -24.48 -27.05 -26.47
CA GLY A 161 -24.21 -27.33 -27.88
C GLY A 161 -24.37 -26.12 -28.82
N VAL A 162 -24.21 -24.90 -28.31
CA VAL A 162 -24.19 -23.68 -29.13
C VAL A 162 -22.97 -23.70 -30.07
N GLU A 163 -23.15 -23.26 -31.32
CA GLU A 163 -22.05 -23.12 -32.28
C GLU A 163 -20.97 -22.14 -31.76
N GLN A 164 -19.70 -22.48 -31.97
CA GLN A 164 -18.57 -21.66 -31.50
C GLN A 164 -18.65 -20.21 -32.01
N GLY A 165 -18.45 -19.26 -31.10
CA GLY A 165 -18.55 -17.83 -31.38
C GLY A 165 -19.98 -17.27 -31.46
N LYS A 166 -21.03 -18.09 -31.33
CA LYS A 166 -22.44 -17.64 -31.39
C LYS A 166 -23.09 -17.37 -30.02
N ALA A 167 -22.44 -17.69 -28.91
CA ALA A 167 -23.09 -17.64 -27.59
C ALA A 167 -23.44 -16.21 -27.15
N LEU A 168 -24.75 -15.95 -27.00
CA LEU A 168 -25.28 -14.67 -26.53
C LEU A 168 -25.38 -14.62 -25.00
N VAL A 169 -25.15 -13.45 -24.40
CA VAL A 169 -25.50 -13.16 -23.02
C VAL A 169 -26.35 -11.89 -22.99
N PHE A 170 -27.57 -12.01 -22.48
CA PHE A 170 -28.50 -10.89 -22.36
C PHE A 170 -28.44 -10.26 -20.97
N SER A 171 -28.53 -8.93 -20.92
CA SER A 171 -28.77 -8.14 -19.70
C SER A 171 -30.00 -7.24 -19.93
N VAL A 172 -30.21 -6.26 -19.05
CA VAL A 172 -31.35 -5.32 -19.05
C VAL A 172 -30.88 -3.87 -19.24
N THR A 173 -31.77 -2.95 -19.64
CA THR A 173 -31.46 -1.52 -19.57
C THR A 173 -31.08 -1.11 -18.15
N ASP A 174 -30.22 -0.10 -18.03
CA ASP A 174 -29.88 0.57 -16.76
C ASP A 174 -29.11 -0.33 -15.76
N ASN A 175 -28.53 -1.45 -16.24
CA ASN A 175 -27.68 -2.34 -15.45
C ASN A 175 -26.35 -1.71 -15.06
N PHE A 176 -25.82 -2.11 -13.90
CA PHE A 176 -24.43 -1.86 -13.51
C PHE A 176 -23.72 -3.14 -13.09
N HIS A 177 -23.03 -3.76 -14.04
CA HIS A 177 -22.20 -4.95 -13.81
C HIS A 177 -20.68 -4.65 -13.76
N GLY A 178 -20.30 -3.38 -13.61
CA GLY A 178 -18.91 -2.92 -13.53
C GLY A 178 -18.43 -2.10 -14.73
N ARG A 179 -17.10 -1.97 -14.89
CA ARG A 179 -16.43 -1.03 -15.81
C ARG A 179 -15.39 -1.65 -16.75
N THR A 180 -15.33 -2.98 -16.86
CA THR A 180 -14.52 -3.65 -17.90
C THR A 180 -15.20 -3.59 -19.27
N MET A 181 -14.47 -3.93 -20.34
CA MET A 181 -15.02 -3.97 -21.70
C MET A 181 -16.31 -4.80 -21.82
N THR A 182 -16.40 -5.98 -21.18
CA THR A 182 -17.63 -6.78 -21.22
C THR A 182 -18.77 -6.13 -20.43
N ALA A 183 -18.48 -5.55 -19.26
CA ALA A 183 -19.49 -4.89 -18.44
C ALA A 183 -20.05 -3.64 -19.12
N ILE A 184 -19.21 -2.76 -19.67
CA ILE A 184 -19.69 -1.57 -20.40
C ILE A 184 -20.41 -1.96 -21.70
N SER A 185 -20.07 -3.10 -22.32
CA SER A 185 -20.82 -3.64 -23.46
C SER A 185 -22.28 -3.99 -23.11
N MET A 186 -22.56 -4.38 -21.86
CA MET A 186 -23.93 -4.61 -21.37
C MET A 186 -24.70 -3.34 -21.02
N SER A 187 -24.00 -2.30 -20.54
CA SER A 187 -24.61 -1.04 -20.12
C SER A 187 -25.46 -0.38 -21.22
N THR A 188 -26.40 0.46 -20.82
CA THR A 188 -27.12 1.40 -21.70
C THR A 188 -26.87 2.86 -21.36
N ASP A 189 -26.04 3.13 -20.34
CA ASP A 189 -25.61 4.47 -19.93
C ASP A 189 -24.48 4.98 -20.85
N PRO A 190 -24.65 6.15 -21.51
CA PRO A 190 -23.61 6.78 -22.32
C PRO A 190 -22.33 7.12 -21.53
N GLU A 191 -22.44 7.57 -20.27
CA GLU A 191 -21.27 7.91 -19.43
C GLU A 191 -20.41 6.68 -19.11
N SER A 192 -20.97 5.49 -19.20
CA SER A 192 -20.26 4.21 -19.05
C SER A 192 -19.64 3.69 -20.35
N ARG A 193 -20.00 4.24 -21.52
CA ARG A 193 -19.77 3.59 -22.83
C ARG A 193 -19.02 4.44 -23.83
N ASP A 194 -19.35 5.71 -23.92
CA ASP A 194 -18.92 6.56 -25.02
C ASP A 194 -17.39 6.61 -25.15
N ASN A 195 -16.91 6.53 -26.38
CA ASN A 195 -15.49 6.55 -26.76
C ASN A 195 -14.64 5.32 -26.35
N TYR A 196 -15.23 4.23 -25.83
CA TYR A 196 -14.49 2.99 -25.51
C TYR A 196 -14.57 1.86 -26.57
N GLY A 197 -15.36 2.03 -27.63
CA GLY A 197 -15.62 0.97 -28.62
C GLY A 197 -14.39 0.51 -29.43
N PRO A 198 -14.44 -0.69 -30.06
CA PRO A 198 -15.62 -1.55 -30.25
C PRO A 198 -15.98 -2.41 -29.02
N TYR A 199 -17.27 -2.65 -28.83
CA TYR A 199 -17.83 -3.43 -27.73
C TYR A 199 -17.79 -4.95 -28.00
N VAL A 200 -17.89 -5.75 -26.94
CA VAL A 200 -17.86 -7.23 -26.98
C VAL A 200 -19.09 -7.77 -27.71
N PRO A 201 -18.93 -8.46 -28.86
CA PRO A 201 -20.07 -8.99 -29.61
C PRO A 201 -20.86 -10.05 -28.84
N GLY A 202 -22.18 -10.07 -29.04
CA GLY A 202 -23.08 -11.05 -28.43
C GLY A 202 -23.24 -10.90 -26.92
N VAL A 203 -22.92 -9.75 -26.34
CA VAL A 203 -23.17 -9.41 -24.93
C VAL A 203 -23.87 -8.06 -24.89
N GLY A 204 -25.04 -7.95 -24.27
CA GLY A 204 -25.79 -6.69 -24.31
C GLY A 204 -27.20 -6.73 -23.74
N ALA A 205 -27.76 -5.54 -23.50
CA ALA A 205 -29.17 -5.33 -23.19
C ALA A 205 -30.07 -5.18 -24.43
N VAL A 206 -29.60 -5.54 -25.63
CA VAL A 206 -30.32 -5.35 -26.91
C VAL A 206 -30.45 -6.68 -27.66
N CYS A 207 -31.66 -7.01 -28.10
CA CYS A 207 -31.94 -8.21 -28.89
C CYS A 207 -31.46 -8.03 -30.36
N PRO A 208 -30.51 -8.85 -30.86
CA PRO A 208 -29.79 -8.56 -32.10
C PRO A 208 -30.64 -8.67 -33.38
N SER A 209 -31.76 -9.42 -33.37
CA SER A 209 -32.65 -9.51 -34.54
C SER A 209 -33.73 -8.41 -34.58
N THR A 210 -34.03 -7.78 -33.44
CA THR A 210 -35.12 -6.79 -33.35
C THR A 210 -34.64 -5.36 -33.13
N GLY A 211 -33.40 -5.18 -32.68
CA GLY A 211 -32.85 -3.89 -32.27
C GLY A 211 -33.50 -3.31 -31.01
N LYS A 212 -34.41 -4.04 -30.35
CA LYS A 212 -35.10 -3.59 -29.14
C LYS A 212 -34.26 -3.87 -27.90
N SER A 213 -34.26 -2.92 -26.98
CA SER A 213 -33.69 -3.10 -25.65
C SER A 213 -34.59 -4.00 -24.79
N ILE A 214 -33.97 -4.81 -23.93
CA ILE A 214 -34.65 -5.61 -22.91
C ILE A 214 -34.74 -4.74 -21.65
N ARG A 215 -35.92 -4.24 -21.29
CA ARG A 215 -36.05 -3.35 -20.13
C ARG A 215 -36.03 -4.13 -18.82
N TYR A 216 -35.49 -3.53 -17.78
CA TYR A 216 -35.64 -4.07 -16.42
C TYR A 216 -37.11 -4.13 -16.01
N ASN A 217 -37.45 -5.08 -15.15
CA ASN A 217 -38.82 -5.38 -14.74
C ASN A 217 -39.81 -5.65 -15.92
N ASN A 218 -39.31 -6.02 -17.11
CA ASN A 218 -40.15 -6.35 -18.26
C ASN A 218 -39.95 -7.80 -18.74
N VAL A 219 -40.86 -8.68 -18.33
CA VAL A 219 -40.83 -10.11 -18.69
C VAL A 219 -41.04 -10.34 -20.20
N SER A 220 -41.90 -9.54 -20.84
CA SER A 220 -42.23 -9.70 -22.26
C SER A 220 -41.07 -9.39 -23.21
N ASP A 221 -40.20 -8.44 -22.86
CA ASP A 221 -39.01 -8.13 -23.66
C ASP A 221 -38.01 -9.29 -23.62
N LEU A 222 -37.81 -9.91 -22.43
CA LEU A 222 -36.97 -11.10 -22.28
C LEU A 222 -37.58 -12.32 -22.99
N GLU A 223 -38.88 -12.55 -22.85
CA GLU A 223 -39.56 -13.65 -23.56
C GLU A 223 -39.43 -13.49 -25.09
N ALA A 224 -39.57 -12.27 -25.62
CA ALA A 224 -39.34 -12.01 -27.04
C ALA A 224 -37.90 -12.30 -27.48
N ALA A 225 -36.90 -11.93 -26.66
CA ALA A 225 -35.50 -12.22 -26.94
C ALA A 225 -35.17 -13.72 -26.90
N LEU A 226 -35.69 -14.46 -25.91
CA LEU A 226 -35.46 -15.91 -25.76
C LEU A 226 -36.29 -16.75 -26.75
N ASN A 227 -37.47 -16.30 -27.16
CA ASN A 227 -38.20 -16.93 -28.27
C ASN A 227 -37.45 -16.79 -29.60
N ALA A 228 -36.71 -15.69 -29.80
CA ALA A 228 -35.94 -15.46 -31.02
C ALA A 228 -34.54 -16.13 -31.02
N HIS A 229 -33.81 -16.09 -29.90
CA HIS A 229 -32.40 -16.53 -29.81
C HIS A 229 -32.11 -17.49 -28.66
N GLY A 230 -33.12 -18.06 -28.01
CA GLY A 230 -32.93 -18.88 -26.81
C GLY A 230 -32.11 -20.15 -27.03
N LYS A 231 -31.89 -20.59 -28.28
CA LYS A 231 -30.95 -21.68 -28.59
C LYS A 231 -29.50 -21.21 -28.47
N GLU A 232 -29.21 -20.00 -28.92
CA GLU A 232 -27.89 -19.36 -28.95
C GLU A 232 -27.55 -18.65 -27.62
N THR A 233 -28.55 -18.29 -26.81
CA THR A 233 -28.34 -17.65 -25.51
C THR A 233 -27.72 -18.61 -24.49
N ALA A 234 -26.58 -18.21 -23.95
CA ALA A 234 -25.90 -18.88 -22.85
C ALA A 234 -26.51 -18.52 -21.49
N ALA A 235 -26.72 -17.22 -21.26
CA ALA A 235 -27.20 -16.70 -19.99
C ALA A 235 -28.05 -15.42 -20.13
N PHE A 236 -28.85 -15.18 -19.10
CA PHE A 236 -29.41 -13.87 -18.77
C PHE A 236 -28.82 -13.41 -17.43
N ILE A 237 -28.25 -12.21 -17.38
CA ILE A 237 -27.68 -11.60 -16.17
C ILE A 237 -28.51 -10.39 -15.72
N VAL A 238 -28.83 -10.35 -14.42
CA VAL A 238 -29.70 -9.32 -13.84
C VAL A 238 -29.41 -9.06 -12.37
N GLU A 239 -29.50 -7.80 -11.94
CA GLU A 239 -29.50 -7.40 -10.52
C GLU A 239 -30.88 -7.70 -9.89
N PRO A 240 -30.98 -8.37 -8.72
CA PRO A 240 -32.26 -8.58 -8.04
C PRO A 240 -32.99 -7.28 -7.65
N ILE A 241 -32.24 -6.19 -7.46
CA ILE A 241 -32.68 -4.79 -7.34
C ILE A 241 -31.59 -3.98 -8.03
N GLN A 242 -31.90 -3.17 -9.05
CA GLN A 242 -30.87 -2.35 -9.71
C GLN A 242 -30.42 -1.24 -8.76
N GLY A 243 -29.18 -1.33 -8.27
CA GLY A 243 -28.71 -0.47 -7.18
C GLY A 243 -28.22 0.89 -7.65
N GLU A 244 -27.39 0.92 -8.70
CA GLU A 244 -26.87 2.17 -9.26
C GLU A 244 -27.96 2.98 -9.99
N ALA A 245 -28.94 2.31 -10.62
CA ALA A 245 -30.17 2.90 -11.18
C ALA A 245 -31.11 3.57 -10.14
N GLY A 246 -30.66 3.73 -8.89
CA GLY A 246 -31.38 4.39 -7.82
C GLY A 246 -32.25 3.44 -6.99
N VAL A 247 -31.79 2.21 -6.75
CA VAL A 247 -32.50 1.18 -5.97
C VAL A 247 -33.88 0.88 -6.57
N VAL A 248 -33.90 0.48 -7.84
CA VAL A 248 -35.13 0.06 -8.53
C VAL A 248 -35.49 -1.34 -8.08
N VAL A 249 -36.50 -1.45 -7.21
CA VAL A 249 -37.08 -2.73 -6.79
C VAL A 249 -38.05 -3.19 -7.89
N PRO A 250 -37.91 -4.42 -8.43
CA PRO A 250 -38.83 -4.96 -9.43
C PRO A 250 -40.14 -5.44 -8.77
N ASP A 251 -41.12 -5.79 -9.60
CA ASP A 251 -42.33 -6.46 -9.13
C ASP A 251 -41.99 -7.84 -8.53
N ASP A 252 -42.67 -8.26 -7.46
CA ASP A 252 -42.30 -9.49 -6.73
C ASP A 252 -42.40 -10.77 -7.60
N ASP A 253 -43.14 -10.75 -8.71
CA ASP A 253 -43.25 -11.86 -9.66
C ASP A 253 -42.27 -11.82 -10.86
N TYR A 254 -41.45 -10.78 -10.97
CA TYR A 254 -40.47 -10.61 -12.06
C TYR A 254 -39.40 -11.71 -12.08
N LEU A 255 -38.63 -11.85 -11.00
CA LEU A 255 -37.55 -12.84 -10.90
C LEU A 255 -38.05 -14.31 -11.01
N PRO A 256 -39.19 -14.70 -10.42
CA PRO A 256 -39.80 -16.01 -10.67
C PRO A 256 -40.08 -16.28 -12.16
N LYS A 257 -40.71 -15.33 -12.86
CA LYS A 257 -41.01 -15.45 -14.30
C LYS A 257 -39.74 -15.47 -15.15
N VAL A 258 -38.74 -14.65 -14.81
CA VAL A 258 -37.41 -14.67 -15.44
C VAL A 258 -36.78 -16.05 -15.31
N GLN A 259 -36.80 -16.66 -14.11
CA GLN A 259 -36.25 -18.00 -13.93
C GLN A 259 -37.03 -19.06 -14.72
N GLU A 260 -38.37 -18.99 -14.76
CA GLU A 260 -39.18 -19.89 -15.57
C GLU A 260 -38.82 -19.81 -17.06
N LEU A 261 -38.70 -18.60 -17.61
CA LEU A 261 -38.25 -18.38 -18.99
C LEU A 261 -36.83 -18.88 -19.24
N CYS A 262 -35.89 -18.63 -18.33
CA CYS A 262 -34.53 -19.13 -18.47
C CYS A 262 -34.50 -20.67 -18.52
N LYS A 263 -35.22 -21.34 -17.61
CA LYS A 263 -35.37 -22.80 -17.59
C LYS A 263 -36.02 -23.35 -18.87
N LYS A 264 -37.13 -22.73 -19.33
CA LYS A 264 -37.86 -23.10 -20.56
C LYS A 264 -36.96 -23.10 -21.81
N HIS A 265 -35.99 -22.20 -21.88
CA HIS A 265 -35.06 -22.08 -23.02
C HIS A 265 -33.67 -22.70 -22.76
N ASN A 266 -33.48 -23.42 -21.64
CA ASN A 266 -32.18 -23.94 -21.18
C ASN A 266 -31.09 -22.85 -21.18
N VAL A 267 -31.38 -21.72 -20.54
CA VAL A 267 -30.49 -20.55 -20.39
C VAL A 267 -30.15 -20.41 -18.92
N LEU A 268 -28.89 -20.12 -18.59
CA LEU A 268 -28.48 -19.92 -17.20
C LEU A 268 -28.96 -18.55 -16.69
N LEU A 269 -29.64 -18.52 -15.56
CA LEU A 269 -29.92 -17.29 -14.83
C LEU A 269 -28.71 -16.93 -13.94
N ILE A 270 -28.13 -15.76 -14.20
CA ILE A 270 -27.07 -15.16 -13.37
C ILE A 270 -27.70 -14.01 -12.57
N CYS A 271 -27.74 -14.13 -11.25
CA CYS A 271 -28.10 -12.99 -10.39
C CYS A 271 -26.84 -12.26 -9.92
N ASP A 272 -26.80 -10.95 -10.19
CA ASP A 272 -25.77 -10.08 -9.66
C ASP A 272 -26.15 -9.60 -8.26
N GLU A 273 -25.58 -10.28 -7.27
CA GLU A 273 -25.83 -10.05 -5.84
C GLU A 273 -24.70 -9.28 -5.16
N ILE A 274 -23.78 -8.68 -5.95
CA ILE A 274 -22.62 -7.93 -5.45
C ILE A 274 -23.05 -6.80 -4.49
N GLN A 275 -24.16 -6.11 -4.77
CA GLN A 275 -24.68 -5.02 -3.92
C GLN A 275 -25.88 -5.42 -3.06
N THR A 276 -26.66 -6.43 -3.47
CA THR A 276 -27.96 -6.78 -2.87
C THR A 276 -27.90 -7.96 -1.89
N GLY A 277 -26.84 -8.78 -1.97
CA GLY A 277 -26.58 -9.91 -1.08
C GLY A 277 -25.89 -9.53 0.23
N ILE A 278 -25.39 -10.55 0.93
CA ILE A 278 -24.73 -10.47 2.25
C ILE A 278 -25.62 -9.72 3.27
N GLY A 279 -26.89 -10.12 3.35
CA GLY A 279 -27.86 -9.60 4.33
C GLY A 279 -28.44 -8.21 4.03
N ARG A 280 -27.86 -7.45 3.08
CA ARG A 280 -28.21 -6.05 2.78
C ARG A 280 -29.71 -5.80 2.63
N THR A 281 -30.40 -6.71 1.96
CA THR A 281 -31.84 -6.61 1.63
C THR A 281 -32.76 -7.31 2.64
N GLY A 282 -32.27 -7.67 3.83
CA GLY A 282 -33.04 -8.43 4.82
C GLY A 282 -33.02 -9.96 4.58
N ARG A 283 -32.23 -10.41 3.60
CA ARG A 283 -31.96 -11.82 3.28
C ARG A 283 -30.48 -11.98 2.91
N MET A 284 -29.92 -13.18 3.13
CA MET A 284 -28.50 -13.43 2.85
C MET A 284 -28.18 -13.29 1.35
N LEU A 285 -29.13 -13.70 0.50
CA LEU A 285 -29.20 -13.37 -0.93
C LEU A 285 -30.57 -12.75 -1.22
N CYS A 286 -30.62 -11.63 -1.93
CA CYS A 286 -31.86 -10.93 -2.28
C CYS A 286 -32.80 -11.79 -3.13
N SER A 287 -32.26 -12.66 -3.98
CA SER A 287 -33.01 -13.64 -4.78
C SER A 287 -33.87 -14.60 -3.92
N GLN A 288 -33.56 -14.78 -2.64
CA GLN A 288 -34.39 -15.54 -1.69
C GLN A 288 -35.77 -14.91 -1.47
N TRP A 289 -35.93 -13.59 -1.65
CA TRP A 289 -37.25 -12.93 -1.59
C TRP A 289 -38.20 -13.43 -2.67
N ALA A 290 -37.67 -13.78 -3.84
CA ALA A 290 -38.42 -14.34 -4.96
C ALA A 290 -38.59 -15.87 -4.87
N GLY A 291 -38.04 -16.53 -3.84
CA GLY A 291 -38.08 -17.98 -3.71
C GLY A 291 -37.32 -18.75 -4.80
N ILE A 292 -36.47 -18.07 -5.59
CA ILE A 292 -35.68 -18.69 -6.65
C ILE A 292 -34.28 -19.08 -6.15
N LYS A 293 -33.65 -20.02 -6.86
CA LYS A 293 -32.22 -20.30 -6.77
C LYS A 293 -31.59 -20.07 -8.15
N PRO A 294 -30.90 -18.95 -8.39
CA PRO A 294 -30.21 -18.67 -9.65
C PRO A 294 -29.18 -19.76 -10.00
N ASP A 295 -28.88 -19.97 -11.28
CA ASP A 295 -27.92 -20.99 -11.72
C ASP A 295 -26.47 -20.57 -11.41
N LEU A 296 -26.20 -19.27 -11.52
CA LEU A 296 -24.99 -18.62 -11.04
C LEU A 296 -25.34 -17.39 -10.19
N VAL A 297 -24.49 -17.09 -9.19
CA VAL A 297 -24.56 -15.86 -8.39
C VAL A 297 -23.18 -15.22 -8.33
N THR A 298 -23.11 -13.91 -8.57
CA THR A 298 -21.89 -13.11 -8.34
C THR A 298 -21.98 -12.38 -7.01
N LEU A 299 -20.92 -12.49 -6.19
CA LEU A 299 -20.79 -11.79 -4.91
C LEU A 299 -19.48 -11.00 -4.87
N GLY A 300 -19.44 -9.96 -4.04
CA GLY A 300 -18.28 -9.11 -3.80
C GLY A 300 -18.53 -8.21 -2.60
N LYS A 301 -17.95 -7.01 -2.59
CA LYS A 301 -18.27 -5.92 -1.65
C LYS A 301 -18.27 -6.40 -0.18
N ALA A 302 -19.45 -6.64 0.41
CA ALA A 302 -19.63 -7.04 1.79
C ALA A 302 -19.21 -8.47 2.14
N ILE A 303 -18.85 -9.32 1.17
CA ILE A 303 -18.39 -10.70 1.42
C ILE A 303 -17.11 -10.77 2.29
N SER A 304 -16.37 -9.66 2.40
CA SER A 304 -15.21 -9.45 3.27
C SER A 304 -15.38 -8.28 4.25
N GLY A 305 -16.62 -7.81 4.41
CA GLY A 305 -16.96 -6.63 5.23
C GLY A 305 -16.28 -5.33 4.84
N GLY A 306 -15.90 -5.18 3.56
CA GLY A 306 -15.20 -4.00 3.06
C GLY A 306 -13.74 -3.89 3.47
N MET A 307 -13.20 -4.90 4.18
CA MET A 307 -11.86 -4.89 4.74
C MET A 307 -10.77 -5.33 3.72
N TYR A 308 -11.12 -6.19 2.76
CA TYR A 308 -10.18 -6.69 1.74
C TYR A 308 -10.90 -6.98 0.42
N PRO A 309 -10.33 -6.73 -0.78
CA PRO A 309 -10.95 -7.09 -2.05
C PRO A 309 -11.16 -8.61 -2.21
N VAL A 310 -12.42 -9.04 -2.11
CA VAL A 310 -12.86 -10.42 -2.34
C VAL A 310 -14.12 -10.40 -3.18
N SER A 311 -14.21 -11.30 -4.15
CA SER A 311 -15.43 -11.58 -4.90
C SER A 311 -15.48 -13.06 -5.28
N CYS A 312 -16.64 -13.55 -5.72
CA CYS A 312 -16.75 -14.93 -6.19
C CYS A 312 -17.93 -15.17 -7.12
N VAL A 313 -17.83 -16.25 -7.89
CA VAL A 313 -18.97 -16.86 -8.59
C VAL A 313 -19.36 -18.15 -7.89
N LEU A 314 -20.65 -18.28 -7.56
CA LEU A 314 -21.26 -19.50 -7.02
C LEU A 314 -22.01 -20.23 -8.15
N GLY A 315 -22.02 -21.56 -8.13
CA GLY A 315 -22.74 -22.35 -9.13
C GLY A 315 -22.84 -23.85 -8.81
N SER A 316 -23.56 -24.58 -9.67
CA SER A 316 -23.61 -26.05 -9.61
C SER A 316 -22.30 -26.68 -10.11
N LYS A 317 -22.04 -27.93 -9.73
CA LYS A 317 -20.87 -28.68 -10.26
C LYS A 317 -20.84 -28.76 -11.78
N GLU A 318 -21.98 -29.04 -12.40
CA GLU A 318 -22.10 -29.20 -13.86
C GLU A 318 -21.64 -27.95 -14.61
N VAL A 319 -22.10 -26.77 -14.15
CA VAL A 319 -21.77 -25.50 -14.79
C VAL A 319 -20.35 -25.07 -14.46
N MET A 320 -19.94 -25.15 -13.19
CA MET A 320 -18.65 -24.64 -12.71
C MET A 320 -17.45 -25.48 -13.18
N LEU A 321 -17.59 -26.80 -13.28
CA LEU A 321 -16.53 -27.70 -13.76
C LEU A 321 -16.30 -27.63 -15.27
N THR A 322 -17.06 -26.80 -16.00
CA THR A 322 -16.68 -26.43 -17.37
C THR A 322 -15.38 -25.63 -17.39
N ILE A 323 -15.01 -24.92 -16.30
CA ILE A 323 -13.71 -24.28 -16.14
C ILE A 323 -12.67 -25.33 -15.74
N GLU A 324 -11.67 -25.49 -16.60
CA GLU A 324 -10.60 -26.49 -16.50
C GLU A 324 -9.28 -25.79 -16.14
N PRO A 325 -8.29 -26.51 -15.56
CA PRO A 325 -6.95 -25.98 -15.32
C PRO A 325 -6.38 -25.25 -16.54
N GLY A 326 -5.81 -24.06 -16.32
CA GLY A 326 -5.27 -23.19 -17.38
C GLY A 326 -6.30 -22.36 -18.17
N THR A 327 -7.61 -22.63 -18.05
CA THR A 327 -8.63 -21.91 -18.85
C THR A 327 -9.20 -20.65 -18.17
N HIS A 328 -8.89 -20.45 -16.88
CA HIS A 328 -9.15 -19.24 -16.11
C HIS A 328 -8.13 -19.15 -14.97
N GLY A 329 -7.77 -17.95 -14.53
CA GLY A 329 -6.91 -17.71 -13.36
C GLY A 329 -6.96 -16.27 -12.87
N SER A 330 -6.49 -16.06 -11.64
CA SER A 330 -6.29 -14.75 -11.03
C SER A 330 -5.14 -14.88 -10.02
N THR A 331 -4.27 -13.88 -9.93
CA THR A 331 -3.11 -13.89 -9.01
C THR A 331 -3.57 -13.90 -7.55
N TYR A 332 -4.51 -13.01 -7.22
CA TYR A 332 -5.03 -12.82 -5.87
C TYR A 332 -6.33 -13.60 -5.60
N GLY A 333 -7.01 -14.12 -6.62
CA GLY A 333 -8.27 -14.86 -6.44
C GLY A 333 -8.07 -16.12 -5.60
N GLY A 334 -8.66 -16.16 -4.39
CA GLY A 334 -8.49 -17.26 -3.44
C GLY A 334 -7.22 -17.18 -2.58
N ASN A 335 -6.65 -15.99 -2.42
CA ASN A 335 -5.53 -15.76 -1.50
C ASN A 335 -5.94 -16.01 -0.03
N PRO A 336 -5.03 -16.53 0.83
CA PRO A 336 -5.33 -16.80 2.24
C PRO A 336 -5.88 -15.62 3.04
N LEU A 337 -5.38 -14.41 2.82
CA LEU A 337 -5.78 -13.22 3.60
C LEU A 337 -7.25 -12.87 3.36
N GLY A 338 -7.64 -12.71 2.09
CA GLY A 338 -9.03 -12.47 1.70
C GLY A 338 -9.96 -13.62 2.13
N CYS A 339 -9.49 -14.86 2.07
CA CYS A 339 -10.25 -16.02 2.53
C CYS A 339 -10.54 -15.97 4.04
N ALA A 340 -9.54 -15.69 4.89
CA ALA A 340 -9.73 -15.60 6.35
C ALA A 340 -10.66 -14.45 6.75
N VAL A 341 -10.42 -13.25 6.17
CA VAL A 341 -11.24 -12.06 6.39
C VAL A 341 -12.69 -12.31 5.96
N SER A 342 -12.89 -13.00 4.83
CA SER A 342 -14.23 -13.33 4.33
C SER A 342 -14.96 -14.41 5.15
N ILE A 343 -14.25 -15.41 5.69
CA ILE A 343 -14.84 -16.34 6.68
C ILE A 343 -15.39 -15.54 7.87
N ARG A 344 -14.56 -14.72 8.51
CA ARG A 344 -14.96 -13.92 9.68
C ARG A 344 -16.10 -12.95 9.35
N ALA A 345 -16.09 -12.35 8.15
CA ALA A 345 -17.15 -11.46 7.69
C ALA A 345 -18.50 -12.17 7.53
N LEU A 346 -18.52 -13.45 7.14
CA LEU A 346 -19.74 -14.24 7.05
C LEU A 346 -20.20 -14.74 8.43
N GLU A 347 -19.27 -15.09 9.33
CA GLU A 347 -19.60 -15.45 10.73
C GLU A 347 -20.25 -14.28 11.48
N ILE A 348 -19.72 -13.05 11.36
CA ILE A 348 -20.30 -11.85 11.98
C ILE A 348 -21.75 -11.60 11.53
N MET A 349 -22.09 -11.91 10.27
CA MET A 349 -23.47 -11.79 9.77
C MET A 349 -24.45 -12.72 10.48
N GLU A 350 -23.97 -13.87 10.97
CA GLU A 350 -24.73 -14.88 11.71
C GLU A 350 -24.74 -14.55 13.22
N GLU A 351 -23.55 -14.32 13.81
CA GLU A 351 -23.36 -14.05 15.24
C GLU A 351 -24.10 -12.80 15.73
N GLU A 352 -24.16 -11.76 14.91
CA GLU A 352 -24.84 -10.50 15.25
C GLU A 352 -26.24 -10.37 14.64
N ASP A 353 -26.76 -11.40 13.96
CA ASP A 353 -28.06 -11.39 13.28
C ASP A 353 -28.26 -10.15 12.38
N LEU A 354 -27.21 -9.77 11.64
CA LEU A 354 -27.22 -8.56 10.81
C LEU A 354 -28.26 -8.61 9.69
N THR A 355 -28.65 -9.82 9.27
CA THR A 355 -29.67 -10.03 8.25
C THR A 355 -31.08 -9.68 8.76
N ALA A 356 -31.47 -10.11 9.98
CA ALA A 356 -32.76 -9.72 10.54
C ALA A 356 -32.78 -8.25 10.99
N LYS A 357 -31.67 -7.74 11.53
CA LYS A 357 -31.49 -6.31 11.82
C LYS A 357 -31.70 -5.45 10.56
N ALA A 358 -31.11 -5.83 9.43
CA ALA A 358 -31.28 -5.11 8.16
C ALA A 358 -32.75 -5.02 7.72
N GLU A 359 -33.53 -6.08 7.94
CA GLU A 359 -34.96 -6.08 7.64
C GLU A 359 -35.74 -5.15 8.58
N ALA A 360 -35.59 -5.33 9.90
CA ALA A 360 -36.33 -4.57 10.91
C ALA A 360 -36.01 -3.06 10.87
N LEU A 361 -34.72 -2.72 10.85
CA LEU A 361 -34.24 -1.34 10.76
C LEU A 361 -34.53 -0.73 9.39
N GLY A 362 -34.53 -1.54 8.34
CA GLY A 362 -34.94 -1.15 7.00
C GLY A 362 -36.39 -0.67 6.93
N HIS A 363 -37.31 -1.40 7.55
CA HIS A 363 -38.71 -0.98 7.66
C HIS A 363 -38.87 0.28 8.50
N LEU A 364 -38.20 0.37 9.65
CA LEU A 364 -38.20 1.58 10.49
C LEU A 364 -37.74 2.81 9.69
N PHE A 365 -36.64 2.70 8.95
CA PHE A 365 -36.07 3.82 8.20
C PHE A 365 -36.98 4.25 7.05
N ARG A 366 -37.51 3.31 6.24
CA ARG A 366 -38.48 3.64 5.18
C ARG A 366 -39.77 4.26 5.71
N GLN A 367 -40.30 3.73 6.82
CA GLN A 367 -41.51 4.25 7.44
C GLN A 367 -41.28 5.68 7.95
N GLY A 368 -40.17 5.93 8.66
CA GLY A 368 -39.80 7.26 9.11
C GLY A 368 -39.64 8.27 7.97
N LEU A 369 -39.04 7.87 6.84
CA LEU A 369 -38.91 8.72 5.64
C LEU A 369 -40.28 9.07 5.02
N ALA A 370 -41.23 8.12 5.02
CA ALA A 370 -42.60 8.38 4.56
C ALA A 370 -43.37 9.30 5.53
N ASP A 371 -43.14 9.15 6.85
CA ASP A 371 -43.81 9.93 7.89
C ASP A 371 -43.36 11.40 7.95
N LEU A 372 -42.26 11.77 7.30
CA LEU A 372 -41.86 13.17 7.08
C LEU A 372 -42.91 13.96 6.27
N LYS A 373 -43.75 13.30 5.46
CA LYS A 373 -44.89 13.88 4.72
C LYS A 373 -44.57 15.16 3.93
N SER A 374 -43.34 15.30 3.44
CA SER A 374 -42.90 16.46 2.68
C SER A 374 -43.31 16.34 1.20
N PRO A 375 -43.80 17.43 0.56
CA PRO A 375 -44.05 17.44 -0.88
C PRO A 375 -42.79 17.23 -1.72
N MET A 376 -41.60 17.40 -1.14
CA MET A 376 -40.32 17.12 -1.80
C MET A 376 -40.08 15.61 -1.99
N ILE A 377 -40.68 14.75 -1.18
CA ILE A 377 -40.51 13.28 -1.27
C ILE A 377 -41.54 12.73 -2.25
N LYS A 378 -41.08 12.25 -3.42
CA LYS A 378 -41.95 11.66 -4.45
C LYS A 378 -42.16 10.15 -4.26
N LEU A 379 -41.10 9.44 -3.85
CA LEU A 379 -41.14 7.99 -3.61
C LEU A 379 -40.03 7.58 -2.64
N VAL A 380 -40.38 6.74 -1.67
CA VAL A 380 -39.43 5.99 -0.84
C VAL A 380 -39.49 4.52 -1.30
N ARG A 381 -38.34 3.91 -1.62
CA ARG A 381 -38.27 2.51 -2.09
C ARG A 381 -37.04 1.78 -1.56
N GLY A 382 -37.11 0.45 -1.46
CA GLY A 382 -36.02 -0.39 -0.99
C GLY A 382 -36.48 -1.74 -0.39
N LYS A 383 -35.53 -2.62 -0.08
CA LYS A 383 -35.69 -3.80 0.79
C LYS A 383 -34.51 -3.85 1.77
N GLY A 384 -34.72 -4.32 3.01
CA GLY A 384 -33.72 -4.23 4.07
C GLY A 384 -33.15 -2.82 4.28
N LEU A 385 -31.84 -2.70 4.48
CA LEU A 385 -31.13 -1.41 4.54
C LEU A 385 -30.56 -0.97 3.18
N LEU A 386 -31.16 -1.37 2.05
CA LEU A 386 -30.90 -0.78 0.74
C LEU A 386 -32.09 0.09 0.34
N ASN A 387 -32.02 1.39 0.59
CA ASN A 387 -33.13 2.33 0.38
C ASN A 387 -32.74 3.50 -0.52
N ALA A 388 -33.75 4.11 -1.15
CA ALA A 388 -33.62 5.36 -1.88
C ALA A 388 -34.86 6.25 -1.69
N VAL A 389 -34.63 7.55 -1.80
CA VAL A 389 -35.65 8.60 -1.83
C VAL A 389 -35.54 9.34 -3.16
N ILE A 390 -36.62 9.33 -3.94
CA ILE A 390 -36.73 10.14 -5.16
C ILE A 390 -37.32 11.48 -4.74
N ILE A 391 -36.63 12.58 -5.07
CA ILE A 391 -37.11 13.93 -4.76
C ILE A 391 -37.81 14.61 -5.95
N ASP A 392 -38.76 15.49 -5.66
CA ASP A 392 -39.35 16.42 -6.62
C ASP A 392 -38.61 17.76 -6.56
N GLU A 393 -37.66 17.98 -7.49
CA GLU A 393 -36.88 19.22 -7.60
C GLU A 393 -37.75 20.45 -7.93
N SER A 394 -39.03 20.29 -8.32
CA SER A 394 -39.95 21.43 -8.39
C SER A 394 -40.34 21.99 -7.00
N LYS A 395 -39.98 21.30 -5.91
CA LYS A 395 -40.30 21.66 -4.52
C LYS A 395 -39.08 22.08 -3.69
N THR A 396 -37.88 22.08 -4.27
CA THR A 396 -36.61 22.38 -3.58
C THR A 396 -36.21 23.85 -3.62
N GLY A 397 -37.04 24.73 -4.19
CA GLY A 397 -36.75 26.16 -4.33
C GLY A 397 -35.70 26.50 -5.40
N GLY A 398 -35.31 25.55 -6.25
CA GLY A 398 -34.28 25.69 -7.28
C GLY A 398 -33.03 24.82 -7.07
N HIS A 399 -32.97 24.07 -5.97
CA HIS A 399 -31.85 23.21 -5.61
C HIS A 399 -32.01 21.77 -6.15
N SER A 400 -30.89 21.12 -6.41
CA SER A 400 -30.79 19.73 -6.86
C SER A 400 -30.77 18.71 -5.71
N ALA A 401 -30.80 17.42 -6.03
CA ALA A 401 -30.48 16.37 -5.05
C ALA A 401 -29.02 16.40 -4.56
N TRP A 402 -28.09 16.97 -5.33
CA TRP A 402 -26.71 17.21 -4.90
C TRP A 402 -26.66 18.23 -3.76
N ASP A 403 -27.36 19.34 -3.93
CA ASP A 403 -27.47 20.42 -2.95
C ASP A 403 -28.12 19.95 -1.64
N LEU A 404 -29.13 19.07 -1.73
CA LEU A 404 -29.67 18.40 -0.55
C LEU A 404 -28.60 17.53 0.14
N CYS A 405 -27.79 16.77 -0.59
CA CYS A 405 -26.72 15.97 0.01
C CYS A 405 -25.61 16.82 0.64
N MET A 406 -25.32 18.02 0.08
CA MET A 406 -24.43 19.00 0.69
C MET A 406 -25.00 19.56 2.01
N LEU A 407 -26.31 19.81 2.07
CA LEU A 407 -27.01 20.22 3.30
C LEU A 407 -27.14 19.10 4.34
N LEU A 408 -27.25 17.84 3.92
CA LEU A 408 -27.17 16.68 4.82
C LEU A 408 -25.76 16.56 5.40
N LYS A 409 -24.72 16.74 4.58
CA LYS A 409 -23.31 16.75 5.02
C LYS A 409 -23.07 17.81 6.08
N SER A 410 -23.49 19.06 5.86
CA SER A 410 -23.28 20.15 6.84
C SER A 410 -24.01 19.94 8.18
N LYS A 411 -24.97 18.99 8.22
CA LYS A 411 -25.69 18.55 9.43
C LYS A 411 -25.20 17.21 10.00
N GLY A 412 -24.11 16.64 9.47
CA GLY A 412 -23.53 15.39 9.98
C GLY A 412 -24.08 14.09 9.39
N LEU A 413 -24.70 14.12 8.20
CA LEU A 413 -25.21 12.91 7.52
C LEU A 413 -24.66 12.78 6.10
N LEU A 414 -24.05 11.63 5.77
CA LEU A 414 -23.51 11.36 4.44
C LEU A 414 -24.47 10.50 3.62
N ALA A 415 -24.99 11.08 2.55
CA ALA A 415 -25.78 10.40 1.51
C ALA A 415 -25.31 10.90 0.14
N LYS A 416 -25.51 10.10 -0.92
CA LYS A 416 -25.05 10.43 -2.29
C LYS A 416 -26.21 10.27 -3.28
N PRO A 417 -26.40 11.22 -4.21
CA PRO A 417 -27.39 11.04 -5.28
C PRO A 417 -26.91 10.03 -6.32
N THR A 418 -27.84 9.59 -7.16
CA THR A 418 -27.63 8.92 -8.44
C THR A 418 -28.77 9.32 -9.38
N HIS A 419 -28.56 9.29 -10.70
CA HIS A 419 -29.56 9.62 -11.72
C HIS A 419 -30.39 10.88 -11.42
N GLU A 420 -29.70 12.02 -11.34
CA GLU A 420 -30.22 13.37 -11.10
C GLU A 420 -30.89 13.53 -9.73
N ASN A 421 -32.09 12.97 -9.52
CA ASN A 421 -32.97 13.30 -8.39
C ASN A 421 -33.18 12.17 -7.35
N ILE A 422 -32.30 11.16 -7.30
CA ILE A 422 -32.47 9.98 -6.42
C ILE A 422 -31.38 9.92 -5.36
N ILE A 423 -31.73 10.12 -4.09
CA ILE A 423 -30.79 10.01 -2.96
C ILE A 423 -30.77 8.58 -2.44
N ARG A 424 -29.57 7.98 -2.33
CA ARG A 424 -29.40 6.64 -1.76
C ARG A 424 -29.09 6.68 -0.28
N LEU A 425 -29.74 5.79 0.47
CA LEU A 425 -29.66 5.65 1.92
C LEU A 425 -29.45 4.17 2.27
N ALA A 426 -28.19 3.76 2.30
CA ALA A 426 -27.73 2.42 2.60
C ALA A 426 -26.60 2.44 3.66
N PRO A 427 -26.92 2.65 4.96
CA PRO A 427 -25.95 2.63 6.04
C PRO A 427 -25.38 1.22 6.32
N PRO A 428 -24.31 1.05 7.10
CA PRO A 428 -23.92 -0.26 7.61
C PRO A 428 -25.04 -0.95 8.39
N LEU A 429 -25.09 -2.28 8.39
CA LEU A 429 -26.17 -3.07 9.03
C LEU A 429 -26.09 -3.05 10.57
N VAL A 430 -24.94 -2.62 11.10
CA VAL A 430 -24.71 -2.35 12.53
C VAL A 430 -25.23 -0.98 12.99
N ILE A 431 -25.88 -0.19 12.12
CA ILE A 431 -26.53 1.07 12.51
C ILE A 431 -27.56 0.84 13.61
N THR A 432 -27.62 1.73 14.59
CA THR A 432 -28.60 1.63 15.69
C THR A 432 -29.93 2.30 15.33
N GLU A 433 -31.01 1.91 16.02
CA GLU A 433 -32.30 2.61 15.94
C GLU A 433 -32.18 4.11 16.29
N GLU A 434 -31.28 4.47 17.23
CA GLU A 434 -30.98 5.86 17.60
C GLU A 434 -30.32 6.61 16.43
N GLN A 435 -29.30 6.04 15.79
CA GLN A 435 -28.66 6.62 14.60
C GLN A 435 -29.65 6.77 13.42
N ILE A 436 -30.62 5.86 13.27
CA ILE A 436 -31.70 6.01 12.29
C ILE A 436 -32.64 7.18 12.65
N LYS A 437 -32.98 7.36 13.93
CA LYS A 437 -33.78 8.51 14.39
C LYS A 437 -33.04 9.83 14.16
N ASP A 438 -31.74 9.88 14.39
CA ASP A 438 -30.92 11.07 14.08
C ASP A 438 -30.83 11.33 12.58
N ALA A 439 -30.59 10.31 11.76
CA ALA A 439 -30.61 10.44 10.30
C ALA A 439 -31.97 10.97 9.80
N LEU A 440 -33.08 10.43 10.30
CA LEU A 440 -34.44 10.88 9.98
C LEU A 440 -34.68 12.34 10.40
N ARG A 441 -34.20 12.73 11.59
CA ARG A 441 -34.27 14.12 12.08
C ARG A 441 -33.49 15.07 11.16
N ILE A 442 -32.24 14.73 10.84
CA ILE A 442 -31.38 15.53 9.95
C ILE A 442 -32.00 15.65 8.55
N ILE A 443 -32.55 14.57 8.00
CA ILE A 443 -33.26 14.58 6.70
C ILE A 443 -34.49 15.48 6.77
N GLY A 444 -35.30 15.38 7.84
CA GLY A 444 -36.46 16.24 8.04
C GLY A 444 -36.11 17.73 8.12
N GLU A 445 -35.08 18.08 8.89
CA GLU A 445 -34.55 19.44 8.99
C GLU A 445 -34.05 19.97 7.64
N ALA A 446 -33.25 19.19 6.91
CA ALA A 446 -32.70 19.58 5.62
C ALA A 446 -33.78 19.77 4.55
N ILE A 447 -34.80 18.90 4.51
CA ILE A 447 -35.93 19.01 3.58
C ILE A 447 -36.78 20.26 3.83
N VAL A 448 -36.90 20.70 5.09
CA VAL A 448 -37.59 21.95 5.44
C VAL A 448 -36.74 23.19 5.13
N GLU A 449 -35.43 23.12 5.36
CA GLU A 449 -34.52 24.27 5.16
C GLU A 449 -34.22 24.54 3.67
N LEU A 450 -33.95 23.50 2.87
CA LEU A 450 -33.46 23.61 1.49
C LEU A 450 -34.26 24.59 0.60
N PRO A 451 -35.61 24.60 0.56
CA PRO A 451 -36.36 25.52 -0.31
C PRO A 451 -36.19 27.00 0.04
N SER A 452 -35.68 27.30 1.24
CA SER A 452 -35.43 28.64 1.77
C SER A 452 -33.95 29.00 1.89
N LEU A 453 -33.05 28.03 1.69
CA LEU A 453 -31.60 28.21 1.77
C LEU A 453 -31.14 29.18 0.67
N LYS A 454 -30.72 30.40 1.06
CA LYS A 454 -30.29 31.45 0.12
C LYS A 454 -29.16 32.31 0.69
N GLY A 455 -28.34 32.89 -0.19
CA GLY A 455 -27.35 33.91 0.16
C GLY A 455 -26.15 33.35 0.92
N THR A 456 -25.72 34.00 2.01
CA THR A 456 -24.49 33.60 2.72
C THR A 456 -24.52 32.15 3.21
N LYS A 457 -25.63 31.71 3.81
CA LYS A 457 -25.79 30.31 4.26
C LYS A 457 -25.77 29.29 3.12
N GLU A 458 -26.35 29.66 1.97
CA GLU A 458 -26.31 28.84 0.76
C GLU A 458 -24.87 28.68 0.29
N HIS A 459 -24.08 29.77 0.25
CA HIS A 459 -22.67 29.72 -0.13
C HIS A 459 -21.79 28.91 0.84
N GLU A 460 -22.08 28.97 2.14
CA GLU A 460 -21.37 28.19 3.17
C GLU A 460 -21.63 26.68 3.05
N VAL A 461 -22.86 26.28 2.73
CA VAL A 461 -23.25 24.86 2.56
C VAL A 461 -22.94 24.34 1.15
N ILE A 462 -23.12 25.19 0.13
CA ILE A 462 -22.98 24.90 -1.30
C ILE A 462 -22.04 25.96 -1.89
N PRO A 463 -20.72 25.73 -1.84
CA PRO A 463 -19.73 26.62 -2.46
C PRO A 463 -19.98 26.76 -3.97
N ASP A 464 -19.56 27.87 -4.56
CA ASP A 464 -19.78 28.12 -6.01
C ASP A 464 -19.15 27.05 -6.92
N SER A 465 -18.14 26.31 -6.45
CA SER A 465 -17.57 25.15 -7.16
C SER A 465 -18.51 23.93 -7.26
N GLU A 466 -19.51 23.84 -6.38
CA GLU A 466 -20.46 22.73 -6.30
C GLU A 466 -21.83 23.06 -6.91
N LYS A 467 -22.07 24.32 -7.30
CA LYS A 467 -23.36 24.76 -7.84
C LYS A 467 -23.59 24.26 -9.27
N GLY A 468 -24.83 23.84 -9.54
CA GLY A 468 -25.26 23.43 -10.88
C GLY A 468 -24.81 22.03 -11.32
N LEU A 469 -24.28 21.22 -10.40
CA LEU A 469 -23.91 19.83 -10.67
C LEU A 469 -25.15 18.94 -10.84
N GLN A 470 -25.30 18.32 -12.01
CA GLN A 470 -26.32 17.29 -12.28
C GLN A 470 -25.66 15.91 -12.34
N THR A 471 -25.82 15.11 -11.29
CA THR A 471 -25.21 13.78 -11.20
C THR A 471 -26.01 12.72 -11.95
N ARG A 472 -25.78 12.58 -13.27
CA ARG A 472 -26.46 11.58 -14.12
C ARG A 472 -26.04 10.15 -13.82
N THR A 473 -24.76 9.88 -13.70
CA THR A 473 -24.24 8.79 -12.86
C THR A 473 -23.28 9.36 -11.81
N LEU A 474 -22.59 8.51 -11.05
CA LEU A 474 -21.61 8.90 -10.03
C LEU A 474 -20.37 9.62 -10.55
N PHE A 475 -20.29 9.79 -11.86
CA PHE A 475 -19.07 10.07 -12.61
C PHE A 475 -19.22 11.32 -13.47
N THR A 476 -19.76 12.38 -12.89
CA THR A 476 -20.00 13.65 -13.59
C THR A 476 -18.68 14.34 -13.92
N HIS A 477 -18.47 14.69 -15.20
CA HIS A 477 -17.42 15.61 -15.62
C HIS A 477 -18.00 17.02 -15.79
N ILE A 478 -17.33 18.02 -15.22
CA ILE A 478 -17.60 19.43 -15.52
C ILE A 478 -17.05 19.74 -16.92
N HIS A 479 -17.84 20.42 -17.76
CA HIS A 479 -17.32 21.03 -18.98
C HIS A 479 -16.40 22.21 -18.62
N LEU A 480 -15.08 21.96 -18.60
CA LEU A 480 -14.10 23.03 -18.56
C LEU A 480 -14.15 23.82 -19.88
N LEU A 481 -14.81 24.99 -19.83
CA LEU A 481 -14.73 26.03 -20.86
C LEU A 481 -13.30 26.59 -20.92
N VAL A 482 -12.42 25.90 -21.65
CA VAL A 482 -11.15 26.47 -22.08
C VAL A 482 -11.44 27.50 -23.16
N GLU A 483 -11.55 28.78 -22.77
CA GLU A 483 -11.53 29.90 -23.72
C GLU A 483 -10.18 29.94 -24.45
N PHE A 484 -10.10 29.26 -25.60
CA PHE A 484 -9.06 29.53 -26.58
C PHE A 484 -9.27 30.94 -27.16
N ARG A 485 -8.62 31.94 -26.57
CA ARG A 485 -8.43 33.25 -27.22
C ARG A 485 -7.59 33.04 -28.49
N PRO A 486 -8.14 33.28 -29.71
CA PRO A 486 -7.36 33.14 -30.92
C PRO A 486 -6.39 34.32 -31.02
N TYR A 487 -5.09 34.02 -31.17
CA TYR A 487 -4.11 35.04 -31.51
C TYR A 487 -4.40 35.58 -32.92
N LYS A 488 -4.63 36.88 -33.04
CA LYS A 488 -4.87 37.52 -34.34
C LYS A 488 -3.60 37.51 -35.19
N THR A 489 -3.59 36.69 -36.24
CA THR A 489 -2.84 36.98 -37.48
C THR A 489 -3.85 36.97 -38.62
N GLY A 490 -4.25 38.16 -39.07
CA GLY A 490 -5.18 38.26 -40.19
C GLY A 490 -4.47 38.04 -41.52
N MET A 491 -5.15 37.38 -42.46
CA MET A 491 -5.34 37.88 -43.83
C MET A 491 -6.35 37.03 -44.61
N ALA A 492 -7.29 37.73 -45.25
CA ALA A 492 -8.17 37.31 -46.35
C ALA A 492 -9.22 36.20 -46.13
N GLU A 493 -10.45 36.53 -46.54
CA GLU A 493 -11.60 35.65 -46.73
C GLU A 493 -11.48 34.85 -48.05
N GLU A 494 -12.16 33.71 -48.18
CA GLU A 494 -13.23 33.48 -49.18
C GLU A 494 -13.76 32.02 -49.25
N HIS A 495 -15.06 31.90 -49.57
CA HIS A 495 -15.79 30.77 -50.21
C HIS A 495 -15.82 29.34 -49.61
N VAL A 496 -16.82 29.11 -48.75
CA VAL A 496 -18.05 28.28 -48.98
C VAL A 496 -18.04 27.13 -50.03
N GLU A 497 -18.70 26.01 -49.65
CA GLU A 497 -19.41 24.98 -50.46
C GLU A 497 -18.79 23.60 -50.86
N SER A 498 -19.14 22.58 -50.04
CA SER A 498 -19.92 21.37 -50.45
C SER A 498 -19.29 20.10 -51.11
N TRP A 499 -20.07 19.00 -50.99
CA TRP A 499 -20.00 17.65 -51.61
C TRP A 499 -19.09 16.55 -51.03
N THR A 500 -19.72 15.78 -50.12
CA THR A 500 -19.86 14.31 -50.11
C THR A 500 -19.10 13.40 -51.11
N SER A 501 -18.81 12.20 -50.60
CA SER A 501 -18.61 10.89 -51.27
C SER A 501 -17.18 10.37 -51.43
N ALA A 502 -17.04 9.08 -51.15
CA ALA A 502 -15.82 8.26 -51.19
C ALA A 502 -16.04 7.10 -52.17
N PRO A 503 -15.17 6.07 -52.29
CA PRO A 503 -13.70 6.04 -52.23
C PRO A 503 -13.08 5.35 -53.48
N ALA A 504 -11.98 5.87 -54.05
CA ALA A 504 -10.97 5.05 -54.75
C ALA A 504 -9.81 5.92 -55.27
N ILE A 505 -8.59 5.64 -54.78
CA ILE A 505 -7.33 5.50 -55.54
C ILE A 505 -6.28 5.08 -54.51
N MET A 506 -6.01 3.77 -54.47
CA MET A 506 -4.80 3.24 -53.86
C MET A 506 -3.75 3.11 -54.98
N ASN A 507 -2.46 3.21 -54.64
CA ASN A 507 -1.30 2.94 -55.52
C ASN A 507 -0.96 4.00 -56.60
N ALA A 508 -0.47 5.16 -56.16
CA ALA A 508 0.69 5.81 -56.77
C ALA A 508 1.48 6.59 -55.71
N ILE A 509 2.79 6.78 -55.92
CA ILE A 509 3.72 7.53 -55.04
C ILE A 509 4.06 6.82 -53.71
N THR A 510 4.63 5.61 -53.83
CA THR A 510 5.61 5.13 -52.84
C THR A 510 7.03 5.63 -53.19
N ARG A 511 7.86 5.90 -52.16
CA ARG A 511 9.34 6.03 -52.21
C ARG A 511 9.96 7.32 -52.79
N ARG A 512 9.74 8.46 -52.12
CA ARG A 512 10.80 9.45 -51.77
C ARG A 512 10.28 10.34 -50.63
N SER A 513 11.19 10.85 -49.78
CA SER A 513 10.98 11.85 -48.69
C SER A 513 10.96 11.42 -47.21
N PHE A 514 11.05 10.14 -46.84
CA PHE A 514 11.06 9.72 -45.41
C PHE A 514 12.38 9.94 -44.63
N ARG A 515 13.33 10.73 -45.16
CA ARG A 515 14.70 10.85 -44.60
C ARG A 515 15.10 12.28 -44.16
N HIS A 516 14.21 13.26 -44.33
CA HIS A 516 14.45 14.66 -43.92
C HIS A 516 13.61 15.10 -42.72
N TRP A 517 12.51 14.41 -42.40
CA TRP A 517 11.58 14.81 -41.34
C TRP A 517 12.09 14.49 -39.92
N THR A 518 12.76 13.35 -39.74
CA THR A 518 13.26 12.90 -38.43
C THR A 518 14.39 13.76 -37.86
N ARG A 519 15.11 14.55 -38.67
CA ARG A 519 16.17 15.45 -38.19
C ARG A 519 15.65 16.80 -37.68
N ALA A 520 14.50 17.27 -38.15
CA ALA A 520 13.93 18.56 -37.73
C ALA A 520 13.33 18.49 -36.32
N VAL A 521 12.63 17.40 -36.00
CA VAL A 521 11.95 17.21 -34.70
C VAL A 521 12.94 17.09 -33.53
N SER A 522 14.09 16.45 -33.74
CA SER A 522 15.11 16.26 -32.69
C SER A 522 15.79 17.57 -32.26
N VAL A 523 15.98 18.53 -33.17
CA VAL A 523 16.64 19.81 -32.86
C VAL A 523 15.71 20.75 -32.08
N ALA A 524 14.41 20.72 -32.37
CA ALA A 524 13.41 21.52 -31.66
C ALA A 524 13.30 21.14 -30.17
N PHE A 525 13.35 19.84 -29.84
CA PHE A 525 13.30 19.37 -28.46
C PHE A 525 14.52 19.77 -27.62
N ILE A 526 15.73 19.73 -28.20
CA ILE A 526 16.97 20.09 -27.51
C ILE A 526 17.01 21.59 -27.17
N LEU A 527 16.53 22.45 -28.08
CA LEU A 527 16.48 23.90 -27.85
C LEU A 527 15.42 24.30 -26.80
N LEU A 528 14.30 23.57 -26.73
CA LEU A 528 13.26 23.82 -25.72
C LEU A 528 13.70 23.43 -24.31
N ALA A 529 14.41 22.30 -24.17
CA ALA A 529 14.97 21.87 -22.89
C ALA A 529 16.02 22.86 -22.35
N GLY A 530 16.91 23.37 -23.22
CA GLY A 530 17.92 24.37 -22.82
C GLY A 530 17.33 25.69 -22.32
N TYR A 531 16.19 26.13 -22.89
CA TYR A 531 15.53 27.38 -22.48
C TYR A 531 14.85 27.28 -21.11
N LEU A 532 14.30 26.12 -20.75
CA LEU A 532 13.64 25.89 -19.46
C LEU A 532 14.66 25.81 -18.30
N SER A 533 15.83 25.22 -18.53
CA SER A 533 16.88 25.09 -17.50
C SER A 533 17.48 26.42 -17.05
N LEU A 534 17.52 27.42 -17.94
CA LEU A 534 18.15 28.73 -17.65
C LEU A 534 17.27 29.71 -16.86
N ARG A 535 15.99 29.38 -16.60
CA ARG A 535 15.08 30.24 -15.83
C ARG A 535 14.85 29.81 -14.38
N PHE A 536 15.36 28.65 -13.96
CA PHE A 536 15.19 28.14 -12.59
C PHE A 536 16.36 28.48 -11.64
N PHE A 537 17.42 29.13 -12.13
CA PHE A 537 18.66 29.38 -11.38
C PHE A 537 18.83 30.81 -10.87
N SER A 538 17.81 31.66 -10.98
CA SER A 538 17.77 32.99 -10.37
C SER A 538 16.50 33.15 -9.54
N ASP A 539 16.57 32.80 -8.26
CA ASP A 539 16.30 33.73 -7.15
C ASP A 539 16.49 33.04 -5.77
N PHE A 540 16.82 33.87 -4.77
CA PHE A 540 16.97 33.58 -3.32
C PHE A 540 18.28 32.95 -2.79
N HIS A 541 19.21 33.85 -2.47
CA HIS A 541 19.95 33.83 -1.19
C HIS A 541 19.32 34.85 -0.24
N GLU A 542 19.11 34.48 1.03
CA GLU A 542 19.67 35.19 2.22
C GLU A 542 19.27 34.47 3.53
N THR A 543 20.09 34.61 4.56
CA THR A 543 19.92 34.05 5.93
C THR A 543 20.21 35.18 6.94
N PRO A 544 19.68 35.16 8.19
CA PRO A 544 20.40 34.46 9.27
C PRO A 544 19.55 33.88 10.42
N TYR A 545 20.22 33.05 11.23
CA TYR A 545 19.77 32.52 12.53
C TYR A 545 19.63 33.61 13.61
N LEU A 546 18.83 33.33 14.65
CA LEU A 546 19.04 33.83 16.01
C LEU A 546 18.61 32.79 17.06
N THR A 547 19.18 32.87 18.27
CA THR A 547 19.39 31.73 19.19
C THR A 547 18.94 32.03 20.63
N SER A 548 19.14 31.06 21.53
CA SER A 548 19.21 31.17 23.01
C SER A 548 17.86 31.11 23.78
N SER A 549 17.76 30.59 25.02
CA SER A 549 18.67 29.77 25.86
C SER A 549 18.09 29.45 27.25
N LYS A 550 18.54 28.35 27.90
CA LYS A 550 18.83 28.19 29.38
C LYS A 550 17.64 28.35 30.39
N GLU A 551 17.64 27.86 31.65
CA GLU A 551 18.47 26.92 32.45
C GLU A 551 17.69 26.41 33.69
N VAL A 552 17.76 25.10 33.97
CA VAL A 552 18.05 24.34 35.24
C VAL A 552 17.61 24.83 36.65
N VAL A 553 17.33 23.86 37.55
CA VAL A 553 17.46 23.78 39.06
C VAL A 553 16.15 23.47 39.83
N GLU A 554 16.04 22.66 40.92
CA GLU A 554 16.66 21.39 41.41
C GLU A 554 15.92 20.88 42.71
N THR A 555 16.24 19.67 43.23
CA THR A 555 16.03 19.12 44.62
C THR A 555 14.64 18.64 45.09
N THR A 556 14.42 17.63 45.98
CA THR A 556 15.04 16.30 46.30
C THR A 556 14.00 15.41 47.06
N ALA A 557 14.16 14.08 47.11
CA ALA A 557 13.14 13.06 47.52
C ALA A 557 13.23 12.57 49.02
N PRO A 558 12.46 11.56 49.57
CA PRO A 558 12.39 10.15 49.07
C PRO A 558 11.13 9.24 49.34
N ALA A 559 11.07 8.13 48.58
CA ALA A 559 10.51 6.76 48.86
C ALA A 559 8.98 6.46 48.78
N PRO A 560 8.53 5.20 48.50
CA PRO A 560 9.27 3.96 48.20
C PRO A 560 8.88 3.15 46.91
N ALA A 561 9.85 2.37 46.40
CA ALA A 561 9.73 1.16 45.54
C ALA A 561 8.79 1.14 44.30
N SER A 562 9.39 1.30 43.11
CA SER A 562 8.75 1.14 41.79
C SER A 562 9.56 0.24 40.84
N ALA A 563 8.94 -0.16 39.72
CA ALA A 563 9.54 -0.94 38.63
C ALA A 563 10.80 -0.27 38.04
N PRO A 564 11.71 -1.02 37.38
CA PRO A 564 12.95 -0.44 36.84
C PRO A 564 12.66 0.70 35.86
N GLU A 565 13.29 1.84 36.09
CA GLU A 565 13.18 3.03 35.24
C GLU A 565 13.81 2.79 33.86
N PRO A 566 13.36 3.49 32.80
CA PRO A 566 14.06 3.47 31.53
C PRO A 566 15.48 4.01 31.70
N SER A 567 16.47 3.25 31.21
CA SER A 567 17.86 3.71 31.16
C SER A 567 17.96 5.09 30.48
N PRO A 568 18.85 5.99 30.95
CA PRO A 568 19.08 7.26 30.28
C PRO A 568 19.49 6.99 28.82
N SER A 569 18.84 7.67 27.88
CA SER A 569 19.11 7.54 26.45
C SER A 569 20.56 7.92 26.15
N LEU A 570 21.32 6.99 25.58
CA LEU A 570 22.74 7.19 25.25
C LEU A 570 22.90 8.36 24.27
N THR A 571 23.94 9.16 24.43
CA THR A 571 24.32 10.19 23.48
C THR A 571 25.21 9.60 22.39
N ILE A 572 24.96 9.96 21.14
CA ILE A 572 25.72 9.50 19.98
C ILE A 572 26.18 10.69 19.14
N ASN A 573 27.43 10.69 18.70
CA ASN A 573 27.86 11.47 17.53
C ASN A 573 28.02 10.54 16.33
N LEU A 574 27.27 10.78 15.25
CA LEU A 574 27.48 10.15 13.95
C LEU A 574 28.40 11.07 13.14
N VAL A 575 29.67 10.68 13.02
CA VAL A 575 30.73 11.42 12.36
C VAL A 575 30.86 10.91 10.91
N LEU A 576 30.58 11.79 9.94
CA LEU A 576 30.71 11.47 8.52
C LEU A 576 31.98 12.06 7.94
N ALA A 577 32.74 11.25 7.21
CA ALA A 577 33.79 11.74 6.32
C ALA A 577 33.17 12.10 4.96
N SER A 578 33.14 13.39 4.62
CA SER A 578 32.42 13.94 3.45
C SER A 578 33.24 14.94 2.64
N MET A 579 32.86 15.14 1.38
CA MET A 579 33.23 16.26 0.52
C MET A 579 32.07 17.27 0.44
N GLN A 580 32.34 18.49 -0.02
CA GLN A 580 31.36 19.59 -0.05
C GLN A 580 30.11 19.27 -0.89
N ASN A 581 30.24 18.39 -1.89
CA ASN A 581 29.16 18.02 -2.81
C ASN A 581 28.51 16.65 -2.51
N ASP A 582 28.85 16.01 -1.38
CA ASP A 582 28.28 14.71 -1.03
C ASP A 582 26.85 14.85 -0.48
N ASP A 583 25.96 13.97 -0.93
CA ASP A 583 24.62 13.85 -0.35
C ASP A 583 24.65 13.04 0.95
N ILE A 584 24.52 13.76 2.07
CA ILE A 584 24.44 13.21 3.42
C ILE A 584 23.01 13.23 4.00
N GLU A 585 21.97 13.48 3.19
CA GLU A 585 20.58 13.58 3.69
C GLU A 585 20.11 12.28 4.35
N TRP A 586 20.55 11.13 3.84
CA TRP A 586 20.27 9.82 4.42
C TRP A 586 20.61 9.73 5.91
N ALA A 587 21.70 10.36 6.36
CA ALA A 587 22.19 10.29 7.73
C ALA A 587 21.33 11.11 8.70
N ARG A 588 20.54 12.07 8.19
CA ARG A 588 19.51 12.78 8.98
C ARG A 588 18.28 11.92 9.25
N ASN A 589 18.06 10.91 8.42
CA ASN A 589 16.93 9.98 8.48
C ASN A 589 17.27 8.67 9.22
N VAL A 590 18.52 8.53 9.71
CA VAL A 590 18.93 7.42 10.59
C VAL A 590 18.42 7.68 12.01
N SER A 591 17.85 6.65 12.63
CA SER A 591 17.38 6.68 14.01
C SER A 591 17.88 5.42 14.72
N VAL A 592 18.85 5.59 15.61
CA VAL A 592 19.39 4.49 16.41
C VAL A 592 18.50 4.32 17.66
N PRO A 593 17.99 3.11 17.96
CA PRO A 593 17.11 2.89 19.10
C PRO A 593 17.73 3.33 20.44
N ASN A 594 16.90 3.93 21.31
CA ASN A 594 17.25 4.36 22.68
C ASN A 594 18.40 5.38 22.79
N ALA A 595 18.69 6.16 21.74
CA ALA A 595 19.78 7.14 21.74
C ALA A 595 19.41 8.52 21.15
N ASN A 596 20.08 9.55 21.65
CA ASN A 596 20.06 10.90 21.12
C ASN A 596 21.27 11.12 20.21
N MET A 597 21.05 11.11 18.89
CA MET A 597 22.11 11.18 17.90
C MET A 597 22.30 12.60 17.32
N ARG A 598 23.54 13.08 17.34
CA ARG A 598 24.01 14.31 16.68
C ARG A 598 24.83 13.96 15.44
N LEU A 599 24.47 14.54 14.30
CA LEU A 599 25.21 14.38 13.04
C LEU A 599 26.36 15.40 12.97
N ILE A 600 27.58 14.93 12.67
CA ILE A 600 28.80 15.73 12.55
C ILE A 600 29.48 15.43 11.20
N PRO A 601 29.15 16.16 10.13
CA PRO A 601 29.81 16.00 8.84
C PRO A 601 31.13 16.78 8.82
N TYR A 602 32.26 16.08 8.74
CA TYR A 602 33.55 16.68 8.43
C TYR A 602 33.70 16.80 6.91
N VAL A 603 33.92 18.02 6.43
CA VAL A 603 34.05 18.32 5.01
C VAL A 603 35.54 18.43 4.65
N ALA A 604 36.06 17.43 3.94
CA ALA A 604 37.50 17.26 3.72
C ALA A 604 38.12 18.29 2.77
N ASP A 605 37.36 18.74 1.77
CA ASP A 605 37.78 19.62 0.68
C ASP A 605 37.42 21.11 0.90
N ASN A 606 36.66 21.43 1.96
CA ASN A 606 36.27 22.81 2.30
C ASN A 606 36.88 23.27 3.65
N PRO A 607 37.98 24.03 3.66
CA PRO A 607 38.62 24.52 4.88
C PRO A 607 37.82 25.62 5.61
N ASN A 608 36.66 26.04 5.09
CA ASN A 608 35.74 26.98 5.74
C ASN A 608 34.50 26.28 6.33
N ALA A 609 34.38 24.96 6.22
CA ALA A 609 33.28 24.21 6.84
C ALA A 609 33.43 24.22 8.38
N PRO A 610 32.34 24.11 9.17
CA PRO A 610 32.41 24.12 10.64
C PRO A 610 33.23 22.98 11.24
N TYR A 611 33.29 21.84 10.55
CA TYR A 611 34.14 20.70 10.87
C TYR A 611 34.93 20.34 9.61
N HIS A 612 36.25 20.44 9.67
CA HIS A 612 37.14 20.16 8.54
C HIS A 612 38.49 19.64 9.07
N PRO A 613 39.18 18.75 8.34
CA PRO A 613 40.54 18.36 8.69
C PRO A 613 41.53 19.51 8.43
N PRO A 614 42.73 19.48 9.05
CA PRO A 614 43.80 20.45 8.76
C PRO A 614 44.30 20.36 7.31
N ARG A 615 44.21 19.18 6.67
CA ARG A 615 44.42 18.96 5.24
C ARG A 615 43.82 17.61 4.84
N ASN A 616 43.19 17.52 3.66
CA ASN A 616 42.75 16.25 3.09
C ASN A 616 43.95 15.34 2.73
N LYS A 617 44.29 14.38 3.59
CA LYS A 617 45.37 13.40 3.39
C LYS A 617 45.16 12.18 4.28
N GLY A 618 45.11 10.98 3.71
CA GLY A 618 44.85 9.72 4.43
C GLY A 618 43.37 9.35 4.54
N ASN A 619 42.53 9.91 3.66
CA ASN A 619 41.09 9.65 3.56
C ASN A 619 40.36 9.84 4.92
N GLU A 620 39.45 8.93 5.28
CA GLU A 620 38.64 8.95 6.50
C GLU A 620 39.49 9.04 7.77
N ALA A 621 40.69 8.45 7.77
CA ALA A 621 41.56 8.39 8.95
C ALA A 621 41.97 9.78 9.47
N MET A 622 42.16 10.75 8.58
CA MET A 622 42.44 12.14 8.98
C MET A 622 41.27 12.77 9.73
N ILE A 623 40.05 12.50 9.27
CA ILE A 623 38.82 13.01 9.87
C ILE A 623 38.59 12.37 11.23
N ILE A 624 38.76 11.05 11.32
CA ILE A 624 38.67 10.31 12.58
C ILE A 624 39.70 10.83 13.59
N LEU A 625 40.99 10.93 13.22
CA LEU A 625 42.04 11.43 14.12
C LEU A 625 41.85 12.90 14.50
N THR A 626 41.30 13.72 13.60
CA THR A 626 40.97 15.12 13.89
C THR A 626 39.84 15.21 14.90
N TYR A 627 38.73 14.49 14.69
CA TYR A 627 37.62 14.42 15.64
C TYR A 627 38.07 13.90 17.02
N LEU A 628 38.81 12.79 17.07
CA LEU A 628 39.29 12.19 18.33
C LEU A 628 40.19 13.15 19.14
N TYR A 629 40.92 14.04 18.46
CA TYR A 629 41.72 15.07 19.11
C TYR A 629 40.88 16.31 19.52
N GLU A 630 39.94 16.75 18.68
CA GLU A 630 39.14 17.96 18.91
C GLU A 630 38.05 17.75 19.97
N PHE A 631 37.29 16.66 19.85
CA PHE A 631 36.17 16.33 20.73
C PHE A 631 36.57 15.59 22.01
N TYR A 632 37.86 15.31 22.24
CA TYR A 632 38.36 14.47 23.34
C TYR A 632 37.72 14.73 24.72
N ASP A 633 37.49 16.00 25.05
CA ASP A 633 36.88 16.43 26.33
C ASP A 633 35.34 16.48 26.31
N ASP A 634 34.74 16.57 25.11
CA ASP A 634 33.29 16.70 24.82
C ASP A 634 32.75 15.46 24.08
N LEU A 635 33.30 14.28 24.37
CA LEU A 635 32.86 13.03 23.76
C LEU A 635 31.46 12.62 24.25
N PRO A 636 30.59 12.14 23.35
CA PRO A 636 29.33 11.48 23.69
C PRO A 636 29.61 10.08 24.26
N ASP A 637 28.60 9.37 24.73
CA ASP A 637 28.75 7.99 25.21
C ASP A 637 29.30 7.06 24.12
N ILE A 638 28.83 7.23 22.87
CA ILE A 638 29.30 6.48 21.69
C ILE A 638 29.56 7.42 20.51
N SER A 639 30.72 7.27 19.86
CA SER A 639 31.02 7.90 18.57
C SER A 639 30.98 6.85 17.46
N ILE A 640 30.22 7.11 16.40
CA ILE A 640 30.07 6.24 15.23
C ILE A 640 30.72 6.95 14.04
N PHE A 641 31.63 6.28 13.35
CA PHE A 641 32.34 6.81 12.19
C PHE A 641 31.94 6.07 10.93
N THR A 642 31.69 6.79 9.84
CA THR A 642 31.50 6.22 8.50
C THR A 642 31.75 7.26 7.40
N HIS A 643 31.70 6.83 6.13
CA HIS A 643 31.81 7.71 4.97
C HIS A 643 30.48 8.38 4.62
N SER A 644 30.52 9.39 3.76
CA SER A 644 29.37 10.22 3.39
C SER A 644 28.27 9.53 2.59
N THR A 645 28.55 8.46 1.84
CA THR A 645 27.53 7.77 1.03
C THR A 645 26.81 6.70 1.85
N ASP A 646 25.50 6.53 1.66
CA ASP A 646 24.77 5.42 2.31
C ASP A 646 25.14 4.06 1.68
N SER A 647 25.24 4.03 0.35
CA SER A 647 25.54 2.82 -0.43
C SER A 647 27.02 2.77 -0.82
N ALA A 648 27.67 1.62 -0.58
CA ALA A 648 29.04 1.35 -0.99
C ALA A 648 29.28 -0.14 -1.21
N TRP A 649 30.13 -0.48 -2.18
CA TRP A 649 30.44 -1.85 -2.61
C TRP A 649 31.02 -2.76 -1.51
N HIS A 650 31.56 -2.16 -0.45
CA HIS A 650 32.22 -2.85 0.67
C HIS A 650 31.36 -2.98 1.93
N ASN A 651 30.14 -2.40 1.92
CA ASN A 651 29.16 -2.56 2.98
C ASN A 651 28.61 -3.99 3.01
N GLU A 652 27.87 -4.35 4.06
CA GLU A 652 27.28 -5.68 4.17
C GLU A 652 26.13 -5.92 3.20
N MET A 653 26.17 -7.06 2.50
CA MET A 653 25.08 -7.49 1.62
C MET A 653 23.77 -7.73 2.42
N ILE A 654 23.87 -8.15 3.69
CA ILE A 654 22.68 -8.33 4.56
C ILE A 654 21.95 -7.02 4.85
N PHE A 655 22.60 -5.86 4.65
CA PHE A 655 21.99 -4.54 4.71
C PHE A 655 21.79 -3.92 3.31
N ASP A 656 21.74 -4.76 2.28
CA ASP A 656 21.54 -4.40 0.88
C ASP A 656 22.61 -3.38 0.40
N LEU A 657 23.85 -3.55 0.89
CA LEU A 657 25.02 -2.68 0.69
C LEU A 657 24.87 -1.24 1.25
N ARG A 658 23.94 -1.02 2.20
CA ARG A 658 23.63 0.30 2.79
C ARG A 658 23.99 0.38 4.29
N ILE A 659 24.34 1.58 4.75
CA ILE A 659 24.71 1.85 6.15
C ILE A 659 23.49 2.20 7.00
N ALA A 660 22.54 2.96 6.46
CA ALA A 660 21.34 3.38 7.21
C ALA A 660 20.55 2.20 7.82
N PRO A 661 20.31 1.07 7.12
CA PRO A 661 19.63 -0.08 7.72
C PRO A 661 20.42 -0.73 8.86
N ALA A 662 21.76 -0.72 8.80
CA ALA A 662 22.61 -1.26 9.85
C ALA A 662 22.53 -0.40 11.12
N LEU A 663 22.67 0.92 10.99
CA LEU A 663 22.60 1.85 12.11
C LEU A 663 21.22 1.84 12.80
N ASN A 664 20.14 1.71 12.04
CA ASN A 664 18.77 1.67 12.58
C ASN A 664 18.46 0.44 13.46
N ILE A 665 19.31 -0.59 13.45
CA ILE A 665 19.14 -1.81 14.28
C ILE A 665 20.39 -2.18 15.09
N LEU A 666 21.35 -1.25 15.22
CA LEU A 666 22.58 -1.44 15.98
C LEU A 666 22.28 -1.59 17.48
N ASP A 667 22.71 -2.71 18.07
CA ASP A 667 22.62 -2.96 19.51
C ASP A 667 23.70 -2.14 20.24
N LEU A 668 23.28 -1.04 20.88
CA LEU A 668 24.18 -0.15 21.61
C LEU A 668 24.73 -0.75 22.89
N ASP A 669 24.00 -1.67 23.55
CA ASP A 669 24.50 -2.36 24.74
C ASP A 669 25.69 -3.25 24.36
N GLU A 670 25.67 -3.86 23.16
CA GLU A 670 26.81 -4.59 22.61
C GLU A 670 28.00 -3.68 22.29
N VAL A 671 27.78 -2.44 21.81
CA VAL A 671 28.85 -1.43 21.62
C VAL A 671 29.48 -1.06 22.95
N VAL A 672 28.66 -0.73 23.97
CA VAL A 672 29.15 -0.41 25.33
C VAL A 672 29.94 -1.58 25.91
N ARG A 673 29.40 -2.80 25.80
CA ARG A 673 30.01 -4.02 26.34
C ARG A 673 31.34 -4.37 25.67
N ARG A 674 31.49 -4.13 24.38
CA ARG A 674 32.75 -4.41 23.63
C ARG A 674 33.71 -3.24 23.57
N GLN A 675 33.27 -2.04 23.96
CA GLN A 675 34.02 -0.78 23.94
C GLN A 675 34.37 -0.26 22.52
N TYR A 676 34.54 -1.16 21.54
CA TYR A 676 34.69 -0.91 20.11
C TYR A 676 34.02 -2.04 19.31
N VAL A 677 33.29 -1.71 18.26
CA VAL A 677 32.80 -2.67 17.25
C VAL A 677 32.99 -2.11 15.83
N ASN A 678 33.44 -2.96 14.90
CA ASN A 678 33.42 -2.62 13.48
C ASN A 678 31.97 -2.75 12.97
N LEU A 679 31.49 -1.81 12.15
CA LEU A 679 30.12 -1.88 11.60
C LEU A 679 29.98 -2.96 10.53
N LYS A 680 31.10 -3.37 9.92
CA LYS A 680 31.20 -4.53 9.05
C LYS A 680 31.43 -5.79 9.86
N VAL A 681 30.71 -6.85 9.51
CA VAL A 681 30.71 -8.12 10.21
C VAL A 681 31.45 -9.22 9.44
N SER A 682 31.45 -9.16 8.10
CA SER A 682 32.13 -10.16 7.29
C SER A 682 33.64 -10.00 7.34
N GLY A 683 34.31 -11.12 7.59
CA GLY A 683 35.75 -11.28 7.48
C GLY A 683 36.26 -11.37 6.03
N TYR A 684 35.36 -11.38 5.04
CA TYR A 684 35.72 -11.34 3.62
C TYR A 684 36.52 -10.06 3.33
N ASN A 685 37.74 -10.25 2.85
CA ASN A 685 38.77 -9.22 2.70
C ASN A 685 39.23 -8.53 4.01
N GLY A 686 39.27 -9.24 5.16
CA GLY A 686 39.77 -8.63 6.41
C GLY A 686 40.22 -9.57 7.56
N CYS A 687 39.90 -10.86 7.51
CA CYS A 687 40.06 -11.75 8.69
C CYS A 687 40.49 -13.18 8.28
N PRO A 688 41.24 -13.95 9.10
CA PRO A 688 41.79 -13.61 10.42
C PRO A 688 43.21 -13.04 10.41
N ALA A 689 43.95 -13.18 9.32
CA ALA A 689 45.33 -12.70 9.17
C ALA A 689 45.42 -11.93 7.85
N TRP A 690 44.94 -10.70 7.84
CA TRP A 690 44.81 -9.91 6.61
C TRP A 690 46.12 -9.24 6.21
N ILE A 691 46.76 -8.48 7.09
CA ILE A 691 48.07 -7.87 6.80
C ILE A 691 49.14 -8.66 7.51
N ASN A 692 50.09 -9.25 6.79
CA ASN A 692 51.26 -9.89 7.38
C ASN A 692 52.43 -8.89 7.47
N THR A 693 52.84 -8.51 8.68
CA THR A 693 53.89 -7.49 8.90
C THR A 693 55.32 -8.00 8.67
N SER A 694 55.49 -9.31 8.50
CA SER A 694 56.78 -9.90 8.14
C SER A 694 57.11 -9.75 6.66
N ILE A 695 56.14 -9.39 5.82
CA ILE A 695 56.34 -9.10 4.40
C ILE A 695 56.99 -7.73 4.28
N THR A 696 58.09 -7.66 3.54
CA THR A 696 58.84 -6.41 3.31
C THR A 696 59.05 -6.19 1.81
N SER A 697 59.31 -4.95 1.40
CA SER A 697 59.53 -4.56 -0.01
C SER A 697 60.67 -5.28 -0.74
N LYS A 698 61.47 -6.09 -0.04
CA LYS A 698 62.55 -6.93 -0.60
C LYS A 698 62.14 -8.39 -0.82
N ALA A 699 60.96 -8.81 -0.39
CA ALA A 699 60.47 -10.18 -0.51
C ALA A 699 59.70 -10.40 -1.83
N SER A 700 60.44 -10.85 -2.87
CA SER A 700 59.91 -11.49 -4.09
C SER A 700 59.09 -10.63 -5.08
N PRO A 701 59.73 -9.98 -6.06
CA PRO A 701 59.03 -9.49 -7.24
C PRO A 701 58.53 -10.69 -8.07
N GLY A 702 57.20 -10.93 -8.07
CA GLY A 702 56.56 -12.00 -8.84
C GLY A 702 55.44 -12.77 -8.14
N TYR A 703 55.18 -12.51 -6.84
CA TYR A 703 54.01 -13.09 -6.15
C TYR A 703 52.75 -12.27 -6.47
N SER A 704 51.85 -12.81 -7.31
CA SER A 704 50.66 -12.13 -7.82
C SER A 704 49.48 -12.09 -6.82
N GLY A 705 49.76 -11.73 -5.57
CA GLY A 705 48.76 -11.73 -4.49
C GLY A 705 49.16 -11.00 -3.21
N LEU A 706 50.23 -10.19 -3.23
CA LEU A 706 50.60 -9.30 -2.13
C LEU A 706 49.72 -8.06 -2.12
N LYS A 707 49.40 -7.54 -0.93
CA LYS A 707 48.63 -6.30 -0.78
C LYS A 707 49.56 -5.08 -0.85
N GLU A 708 49.00 -3.95 -1.27
CA GLU A 708 49.79 -2.74 -1.49
C GLU A 708 50.38 -2.20 -0.18
N GLU A 709 49.67 -2.38 0.93
CA GLU A 709 50.02 -1.90 2.28
C GLU A 709 50.95 -2.83 3.08
N GLU A 710 50.99 -4.14 2.78
CA GLU A 710 51.82 -5.14 3.50
C GLU A 710 53.30 -4.77 3.60
N PRO A 711 54.00 -4.34 2.52
CA PRO A 711 55.43 -4.01 2.57
C PRO A 711 55.80 -2.85 3.49
N TYR A 712 54.83 -2.03 3.91
CA TYR A 712 55.01 -0.81 4.68
C TYR A 712 54.49 -0.91 6.12
N MET A 713 53.55 -1.83 6.39
CA MET A 713 52.84 -1.95 7.68
C MET A 713 53.78 -1.98 8.89
N LYS A 714 54.89 -2.72 8.79
CA LYS A 714 55.87 -2.87 9.88
C LYS A 714 56.56 -1.55 10.25
N GLU A 715 57.10 -0.84 9.27
CA GLU A 715 57.79 0.43 9.46
C GLU A 715 56.82 1.47 10.03
N ILE A 716 55.64 1.59 9.40
CA ILE A 716 54.61 2.54 9.79
C ILE A 716 54.04 2.26 11.20
N PHE A 717 53.88 0.99 11.59
CA PHE A 717 53.47 0.64 12.94
C PHE A 717 54.52 1.09 13.97
N GLN A 718 55.80 0.84 13.72
CA GLN A 718 56.88 1.25 14.62
C GLN A 718 57.00 2.78 14.76
N GLU A 719 56.70 3.53 13.71
CA GLU A 719 56.65 5.00 13.75
C GLU A 719 55.47 5.55 14.58
N ASN A 720 54.32 4.86 14.54
CA ASN A 720 53.10 5.31 15.24
C ASN A 720 53.01 4.82 16.70
N PHE A 721 53.51 3.61 16.98
CA PHE A 721 53.48 2.96 18.30
C PHE A 721 54.90 2.69 18.82
N PRO A 722 55.73 3.73 19.04
CA PRO A 722 57.11 3.56 19.47
C PRO A 722 57.17 3.02 20.90
N GLY A 723 57.46 1.74 21.03
CA GLY A 723 57.52 1.00 22.29
C GLY A 723 56.75 -0.32 22.28
N ASP A 724 55.85 -0.52 21.31
CA ASP A 724 55.05 -1.73 21.17
C ASP A 724 55.78 -2.76 20.27
N ASP A 725 55.66 -4.05 20.61
CA ASP A 725 56.11 -5.13 19.73
C ASP A 725 55.21 -5.20 18.48
N VAL A 726 55.83 -5.25 17.29
CA VAL A 726 55.08 -5.31 16.02
C VAL A 726 54.30 -6.63 15.95
N PRO A 727 52.95 -6.61 15.85
CA PRO A 727 52.16 -7.83 15.70
C PRO A 727 52.51 -8.53 14.39
N GLU A 728 52.62 -9.87 14.40
CA GLU A 728 52.94 -10.66 13.19
C GLU A 728 51.89 -10.47 12.09
N VAL A 729 50.62 -10.34 12.48
CA VAL A 729 49.49 -10.11 11.58
C VAL A 729 48.50 -9.11 12.16
N PHE A 730 47.83 -8.36 11.29
CA PHE A 730 46.61 -7.61 11.61
C PHE A 730 45.39 -8.25 10.93
N GLY A 731 44.26 -8.29 11.63
CA GLY A 731 43.00 -8.85 11.13
C GLY A 731 41.81 -8.09 11.68
N SER A 732 41.10 -7.39 10.81
CA SER A 732 39.86 -6.67 11.10
C SER A 732 39.03 -6.61 9.82
N ALA A 733 37.70 -6.60 9.93
CA ALA A 733 36.83 -6.38 8.79
C ALA A 733 37.21 -5.05 8.10
N CYS A 734 37.59 -5.11 6.82
CA CYS A 734 38.12 -3.97 6.08
C CYS A 734 37.03 -2.92 5.86
N CYS A 735 37.13 -1.83 6.64
CA CYS A 735 36.75 -0.42 6.37
C CYS A 735 36.96 0.47 7.62
N SER A 736 37.14 1.78 7.44
CA SER A 736 37.10 2.77 8.55
C SER A 736 35.67 3.11 9.02
N GLN A 737 34.85 2.07 9.22
CA GLN A 737 33.46 2.19 9.65
C GLN A 737 33.26 1.44 10.99
N PHE A 738 33.10 2.16 12.10
CA PHE A 738 33.04 1.56 13.44
C PHE A 738 32.28 2.41 14.44
N ALA A 739 31.81 1.79 15.52
CA ALA A 739 31.29 2.45 16.71
C ALA A 739 32.23 2.21 17.88
N VAL A 740 32.51 3.25 18.66
CA VAL A 740 33.46 3.22 19.78
C VAL A 740 32.93 4.05 20.95
N THR A 741 33.17 3.57 22.15
CA THR A 741 32.76 4.21 23.41
C THR A 741 33.68 5.37 23.79
N LYS A 742 33.15 6.29 24.60
CA LYS A 742 33.94 7.34 25.27
C LYS A 742 35.13 6.77 26.03
N GLU A 743 34.89 5.71 26.79
CA GLU A 743 35.89 5.06 27.65
C GLU A 743 37.05 4.50 26.83
N ALA A 744 36.77 3.85 25.69
CA ALA A 744 37.81 3.36 24.78
C ALA A 744 38.68 4.47 24.19
N ILE A 745 38.08 5.63 23.86
CA ILE A 745 38.84 6.78 23.35
C ILE A 745 39.68 7.40 24.47
N GLN A 746 39.08 7.65 25.64
CA GLN A 746 39.76 8.29 26.76
C GLN A 746 40.77 7.37 27.48
N ALA A 747 40.74 6.06 27.23
CA ALA A 747 41.79 5.12 27.64
C ALA A 747 43.16 5.40 26.97
N LYS A 748 43.20 6.20 25.90
CA LYS A 748 44.43 6.70 25.28
C LYS A 748 44.59 8.21 25.52
N PRO A 749 45.81 8.71 25.79
CA PRO A 749 46.02 10.14 26.01
C PRO A 749 45.77 10.93 24.72
N ARG A 750 45.19 12.13 24.84
CA ARG A 750 44.86 13.01 23.70
C ARG A 750 46.04 13.26 22.75
N GLU A 751 47.24 13.37 23.30
CA GLU A 751 48.50 13.58 22.58
C GLU A 751 48.87 12.42 21.65
N GLN A 752 48.34 11.21 21.91
CA GLN A 752 48.50 10.07 21.00
C GLN A 752 47.72 10.30 19.70
N TYR A 753 46.45 10.71 19.77
CA TYR A 753 45.66 11.06 18.58
C TYR A 753 46.28 12.22 17.80
N LEU A 754 46.80 13.23 18.50
CA LEU A 754 47.56 14.30 17.85
C LEU A 754 48.79 13.77 17.13
N ARG A 755 49.61 12.93 17.77
CA ARG A 755 50.81 12.34 17.17
C ARG A 755 50.48 11.54 15.91
N HIS A 756 49.45 10.71 15.95
CA HIS A 756 48.96 9.95 14.80
C HIS A 756 48.50 10.86 13.65
N ARG A 757 47.79 11.95 13.97
CA ARG A 757 47.35 12.96 12.98
C ARG A 757 48.54 13.67 12.33
N GLU A 758 49.50 14.13 13.14
CA GLU A 758 50.70 14.80 12.65
C GLU A 758 51.62 13.85 11.87
N TRP A 759 51.70 12.56 12.25
CA TRP A 759 52.38 11.55 11.45
C TRP A 759 51.72 11.42 10.06
N LEU A 760 50.39 11.28 10.01
CA LEU A 760 49.62 11.13 8.77
C LEU A 760 49.75 12.38 7.86
N LEU A 761 49.90 13.57 8.45
CA LEU A 761 50.24 14.79 7.72
C LEU A 761 51.66 14.75 7.13
N ASN A 762 52.67 14.35 7.89
CA ASN A 762 54.08 14.58 7.54
C ASN A 762 54.78 13.43 6.78
N GLN A 763 54.22 12.21 6.82
CA GLN A 763 54.72 11.05 6.07
C GLN A 763 54.77 11.25 4.53
N GLN A 764 55.56 10.43 3.82
CA GLN A 764 55.80 10.53 2.36
C GLN A 764 55.19 9.36 1.54
N TYR A 765 54.46 8.45 2.18
CA TYR A 765 53.77 7.35 1.52
C TYR A 765 52.60 7.85 0.65
N PRO A 766 52.21 7.11 -0.41
CA PRO A 766 51.02 7.42 -1.19
C PRO A 766 49.75 7.51 -0.34
N ASN A 767 48.80 8.33 -0.78
CA ASN A 767 47.58 8.62 -0.02
C ASN A 767 46.70 7.38 0.23
N ASN A 768 46.62 6.47 -0.76
CA ASN A 768 45.93 5.18 -0.64
C ASN A 768 46.58 4.25 0.39
N ILE A 769 47.92 4.17 0.43
CA ILE A 769 48.66 3.33 1.39
C ILE A 769 48.46 3.84 2.81
N SER A 770 48.70 5.14 2.99
CA SER A 770 48.62 5.77 4.31
C SER A 770 47.20 5.85 4.89
N GLY A 771 46.16 5.86 4.05
CA GLY A 771 44.76 5.74 4.48
C GLY A 771 44.38 4.30 4.86
N ARG A 772 44.59 3.33 3.96
CA ARG A 772 44.22 1.91 4.16
C ARG A 772 44.82 1.29 5.42
N LEU A 773 46.04 1.68 5.76
CA LEU A 773 46.71 1.25 6.97
C LEU A 773 45.87 1.48 8.25
N TRP A 774 45.18 2.61 8.37
CA TRP A 774 44.37 2.91 9.56
C TRP A 774 43.15 2.01 9.70
N GLU A 775 42.59 1.51 8.60
CA GLU A 775 41.46 0.55 8.60
C GLU A 775 41.79 -0.72 9.41
N HIS A 776 43.09 -1.07 9.51
CA HIS A 776 43.58 -2.22 10.26
C HIS A 776 44.08 -1.89 11.68
N LEU A 777 44.19 -0.61 12.03
CA LEU A 777 44.72 -0.17 13.33
C LEU A 777 43.65 0.22 14.34
N TRP A 778 42.42 0.52 13.95
CA TRP A 778 41.37 0.97 14.88
C TRP A 778 41.13 0.00 16.04
N ALA A 779 41.02 -1.31 15.76
CA ALA A 779 40.89 -2.33 16.81
C ALA A 779 42.12 -2.38 17.74
N TYR A 780 43.34 -2.17 17.20
CA TYR A 780 44.55 -2.11 18.01
C TYR A 780 44.58 -0.87 18.91
N ILE A 781 44.18 0.29 18.38
CA ILE A 781 44.14 1.57 19.10
C ILE A 781 43.15 1.50 20.27
N PHE A 782 41.95 0.95 20.07
CA PHE A 782 40.90 0.97 21.10
C PHE A 782 40.92 -0.25 22.03
N LEU A 783 41.27 -1.45 21.53
CA LEU A 783 41.24 -2.70 22.30
C LEU A 783 42.63 -3.26 22.66
N GLY A 784 43.71 -2.75 22.07
CA GLY A 784 45.06 -3.34 22.18
C GLY A 784 45.20 -4.67 21.43
N ARG A 785 44.30 -4.97 20.48
CA ARG A 785 44.23 -6.25 19.75
C ARG A 785 44.57 -6.05 18.29
N ALA A 786 45.57 -6.78 17.79
CA ALA A 786 45.93 -6.76 16.38
C ALA A 786 44.94 -7.57 15.50
N VAL A 787 44.25 -8.54 16.10
CA VAL A 787 43.23 -9.37 15.45
C VAL A 787 41.92 -9.26 16.21
N GLU A 788 40.89 -8.70 15.58
CA GLU A 788 39.52 -8.59 16.09
C GLU A 788 38.57 -9.22 15.07
N CYS A 789 38.26 -10.49 15.31
CA CYS A 789 37.67 -11.41 14.33
C CYS A 789 36.55 -12.25 14.93
N PRO A 790 35.39 -11.65 15.24
CA PRO A 790 34.25 -12.36 15.76
C PRO A 790 33.62 -13.25 14.68
N VAL A 791 32.99 -14.35 15.09
CA VAL A 791 32.30 -15.28 14.18
C VAL A 791 31.07 -14.57 13.56
N GLU A 792 31.01 -14.49 12.22
CA GLU A 792 30.11 -13.59 11.48
C GLU A 792 28.65 -13.68 11.93
N TYR A 793 28.04 -14.88 11.91
CA TYR A 793 26.61 -15.06 12.25
C TYR A 793 26.31 -14.75 13.74
N LYS A 794 27.27 -14.97 14.63
CA LYS A 794 27.14 -14.65 16.06
C LYS A 794 27.21 -13.15 16.28
N ASN A 795 28.08 -12.48 15.54
CA ASN A 795 28.22 -11.03 15.59
C ASN A 795 27.00 -10.33 14.99
N LEU A 796 26.45 -10.81 13.86
CA LEU A 796 25.16 -10.36 13.32
C LEU A 796 24.02 -10.50 14.36
N CYS A 797 24.01 -11.60 15.11
CA CYS A 797 23.00 -11.85 16.14
C CYS A 797 23.12 -10.92 17.36
N ARG A 798 24.34 -10.63 17.83
CA ARG A 798 24.59 -9.71 18.95
C ARG A 798 24.48 -8.23 18.54
N GLN A 799 25.17 -7.82 17.49
CA GLN A 799 25.35 -6.42 17.11
C GLN A 799 24.16 -5.83 16.34
N TYR A 800 23.37 -6.67 15.66
CA TYR A 800 22.27 -6.22 14.78
C TYR A 800 20.96 -7.00 14.96
N HIS A 801 20.87 -7.86 15.97
CA HIS A 801 19.73 -8.74 16.21
C HIS A 801 19.33 -9.63 14.99
N ILE A 802 20.30 -10.04 14.16
CA ILE A 802 20.05 -10.97 13.04
C ILE A 802 20.56 -12.36 13.39
N CYS A 803 19.70 -13.19 13.95
CA CYS A 803 20.08 -14.48 14.54
C CYS A 803 19.73 -15.67 13.63
N PHE A 804 20.70 -16.13 12.84
CA PHE A 804 20.62 -17.42 12.13
C PHE A 804 20.70 -18.59 13.12
N GLU A 805 20.05 -19.72 12.83
CA GLU A 805 19.96 -20.86 13.74
C GLU A 805 21.30 -21.58 13.96
N SER A 806 22.24 -21.42 13.02
CA SER A 806 23.58 -22.00 13.03
C SER A 806 24.46 -21.33 11.98
N GLU A 807 25.77 -21.60 12.05
CA GLU A 807 26.76 -21.21 11.04
C GLU A 807 26.36 -21.70 9.64
N GLU A 808 26.05 -22.99 9.49
CA GLU A 808 25.59 -23.59 8.22
C GLU A 808 24.39 -22.87 7.59
N ARG A 809 23.47 -22.35 8.43
CA ARG A 809 22.29 -21.60 7.97
C ARG A 809 22.66 -20.21 7.47
N TYR A 810 23.59 -19.54 8.13
CA TYR A 810 24.14 -18.28 7.67
C TYR A 810 24.98 -18.44 6.41
N GLU A 811 25.89 -19.43 6.36
CA GLU A 811 26.71 -19.71 5.18
C GLU A 811 25.85 -20.03 3.96
N ARG A 812 24.80 -20.85 4.13
CA ARG A 812 23.83 -21.13 3.07
C ARG A 812 23.14 -19.86 2.57
N TRP A 813 22.73 -18.98 3.49
CA TRP A 813 22.10 -17.70 3.14
C TRP A 813 23.06 -16.79 2.37
N ASN A 814 24.28 -16.59 2.89
CA ASN A 814 25.36 -15.78 2.31
C ASN A 814 25.74 -16.30 0.91
N LYS A 815 25.87 -17.62 0.76
CA LYS A 815 26.12 -18.27 -0.55
C LYS A 815 25.00 -17.99 -1.54
N MET A 816 23.74 -18.20 -1.16
CA MET A 816 22.60 -17.95 -2.04
C MET A 816 22.50 -16.47 -2.43
N GLU A 817 22.78 -15.55 -1.50
CA GLU A 817 22.78 -14.12 -1.79
C GLU A 817 23.88 -13.71 -2.76
N LYS A 818 25.10 -14.26 -2.61
CA LYS A 818 26.18 -14.09 -3.60
C LYS A 818 25.79 -14.65 -4.97
N GLU A 819 25.28 -15.88 -5.04
CA GLU A 819 24.81 -16.49 -6.30
C GLU A 819 23.72 -15.64 -7.00
N TRP A 820 22.83 -15.03 -6.22
CA TRP A 820 21.80 -14.12 -6.73
C TRP A 820 22.38 -12.78 -7.23
N LEU A 821 23.29 -12.16 -6.47
CA LEU A 821 23.93 -10.89 -6.86
C LEU A 821 24.82 -11.06 -8.11
N ASP A 822 25.64 -12.11 -8.16
CA ASP A 822 26.46 -12.51 -9.31
C ASP A 822 25.63 -12.61 -10.59
N TYR A 823 24.39 -13.09 -10.47
CA TYR A 823 23.46 -13.20 -11.58
C TYR A 823 22.82 -11.87 -11.96
N VAL A 824 22.41 -11.06 -10.97
CA VAL A 824 21.85 -9.71 -11.23
C VAL A 824 22.88 -8.86 -11.98
N GLU A 825 24.15 -8.91 -11.58
CA GLU A 825 25.23 -8.21 -12.28
C GLU A 825 25.41 -8.71 -13.72
N LYS A 826 25.46 -10.03 -13.94
CA LYS A 826 25.54 -10.63 -15.29
C LYS A 826 24.32 -10.29 -16.16
N SER A 827 23.12 -10.26 -15.58
CA SER A 827 21.88 -9.93 -16.30
C SER A 827 21.76 -8.45 -16.67
N ASN A 828 22.48 -7.58 -15.95
CA ASN A 828 22.57 -6.16 -16.27
C ASN A 828 23.66 -5.85 -17.31
N ASN A 829 24.44 -6.84 -17.76
CA ASN A 829 25.41 -6.66 -18.84
C ASN A 829 24.73 -6.78 -20.22
N PRO A 830 24.63 -5.71 -21.02
CA PRO A 830 23.95 -5.73 -22.32
C PRO A 830 24.67 -6.53 -23.42
N GLU A 831 25.87 -7.07 -23.15
CA GLU A 831 26.61 -7.95 -24.06
C GLU A 831 26.30 -9.45 -23.85
N LEU A 832 25.57 -9.82 -22.80
CA LEU A 832 25.16 -11.21 -22.53
C LEU A 832 23.75 -11.49 -23.05
N GLU A 833 23.49 -12.73 -23.50
CA GLU A 833 22.15 -13.13 -23.93
C GLU A 833 21.16 -13.07 -22.76
N ASN A 834 19.95 -12.55 -23.02
CA ASN A 834 18.88 -12.52 -22.02
C ASN A 834 18.58 -13.94 -21.50
N PRO A 835 18.52 -14.14 -20.19
CA PRO A 835 18.31 -15.46 -19.61
C PRO A 835 16.93 -16.03 -19.92
N ASP A 836 16.83 -17.36 -19.96
CA ASP A 836 15.55 -18.02 -20.20
C ASP A 836 14.58 -17.92 -19.01
N GLU A 837 13.30 -18.15 -19.29
CA GLU A 837 12.20 -18.07 -18.31
C GLU A 837 12.40 -19.01 -17.11
N ALA A 838 13.05 -20.17 -17.32
CA ALA A 838 13.31 -21.13 -16.24
C ALA A 838 14.36 -20.58 -15.27
N THR A 839 15.36 -19.88 -15.78
CA THR A 839 16.45 -19.27 -15.02
C THR A 839 15.96 -18.02 -14.28
N VAL A 840 15.14 -17.17 -14.92
CA VAL A 840 14.45 -16.05 -14.24
C VAL A 840 13.55 -16.55 -13.11
N LYS A 841 12.83 -17.66 -13.31
CA LYS A 841 12.01 -18.27 -12.25
C LYS A 841 12.84 -18.89 -11.12
N ALA A 842 13.98 -19.49 -11.43
CA ALA A 842 14.92 -19.99 -10.40
C ALA A 842 15.46 -18.84 -9.53
N MET A 843 15.75 -17.70 -10.16
CA MET A 843 16.17 -16.46 -9.53
C MET A 843 15.14 -15.86 -8.56
N GLU A 844 13.88 -15.74 -8.98
CA GLU A 844 12.79 -15.26 -8.13
C GLU A 844 12.61 -16.15 -6.89
N ASN A 845 12.65 -17.48 -7.08
CA ASN A 845 12.61 -18.45 -5.99
C ASN A 845 13.82 -18.31 -5.05
N MET A 846 15.02 -18.09 -5.59
CA MET A 846 16.23 -17.88 -4.79
C MET A 846 16.11 -16.62 -3.92
N LYS A 847 15.68 -15.48 -4.49
CA LYS A 847 15.46 -14.23 -3.72
C LYS A 847 14.39 -14.38 -2.65
N PHE A 848 13.30 -15.11 -2.94
CA PHE A 848 12.27 -15.42 -1.96
C PHE A 848 12.85 -16.22 -0.77
N VAL A 849 13.68 -17.24 -1.01
CA VAL A 849 14.31 -18.01 0.08
C VAL A 849 15.30 -17.16 0.88
N ILE A 850 16.15 -16.36 0.22
CA ILE A 850 17.10 -15.43 0.88
C ILE A 850 16.35 -14.46 1.81
N THR A 851 15.24 -13.88 1.32
CA THR A 851 14.42 -12.91 2.07
C THR A 851 13.79 -13.56 3.31
N ASN A 852 13.12 -14.70 3.16
CA ASN A 852 12.51 -15.43 4.28
C ASN A 852 13.54 -15.86 5.34
N MET A 853 14.77 -16.22 4.94
CA MET A 853 15.85 -16.57 5.87
C MET A 853 16.32 -15.35 6.69
N LYS A 854 16.47 -14.18 6.05
CA LYS A 854 16.78 -12.90 6.72
C LYS A 854 15.66 -12.46 7.67
N GLU A 855 14.40 -12.55 7.24
CA GLU A 855 13.23 -12.22 8.08
C GLU A 855 13.06 -13.17 9.28
N GLY A 856 13.32 -14.47 9.09
CA GLY A 856 13.36 -15.45 10.18
C GLY A 856 14.46 -15.16 11.20
N ALA A 857 15.64 -14.74 10.73
CA ALA A 857 16.76 -14.36 11.59
C ALA A 857 16.49 -13.09 12.40
N LEU A 858 15.94 -12.05 11.76
CA LEU A 858 15.44 -10.84 12.43
C LEU A 858 14.35 -11.15 13.46
N THR A 859 13.42 -12.04 13.13
CA THR A 859 12.32 -12.43 14.02
C THR A 859 12.83 -13.12 15.29
N ARG A 860 13.80 -14.04 15.17
CA ARG A 860 14.44 -14.67 16.33
C ARG A 860 15.23 -13.68 17.18
N GLY A 861 15.94 -12.74 16.54
CA GLY A 861 16.74 -11.76 17.25
C GLY A 861 15.94 -10.77 18.11
N LYS A 862 14.61 -10.64 17.90
CA LYS A 862 13.74 -9.90 18.82
C LYS A 862 13.71 -10.50 20.23
N SER A 863 13.98 -11.80 20.40
CA SER A 863 14.01 -12.46 21.71
C SER A 863 15.40 -12.46 22.32
N ALA A 864 15.61 -11.70 23.40
CA ALA A 864 16.89 -11.62 24.10
C ALA A 864 17.45 -13.00 24.49
N SER A 865 16.61 -13.90 25.01
CA SER A 865 17.01 -15.27 25.38
C SER A 865 17.43 -16.14 24.18
N LEU A 866 16.95 -15.85 22.97
CA LEU A 866 17.41 -16.51 21.74
C LEU A 866 18.72 -15.89 21.25
N ARG A 867 18.92 -14.57 21.41
CA ARG A 867 20.21 -13.91 21.12
C ARG A 867 21.33 -14.50 21.96
N GLU A 868 21.11 -14.58 23.27
CA GLU A 868 22.06 -15.16 24.23
C GLU A 868 22.40 -16.62 23.89
N ASN A 869 21.39 -17.44 23.58
CA ASN A 869 21.56 -18.86 23.25
C ASN A 869 22.32 -19.06 21.91
N ILE A 870 21.93 -18.34 20.85
CA ILE A 870 22.50 -18.50 19.50
C ILE A 870 23.92 -17.94 19.42
N ALA A 871 24.17 -16.75 19.97
CA ALA A 871 25.51 -16.20 19.98
C ALA A 871 26.42 -16.97 20.96
N GLY A 872 25.86 -17.44 22.08
CA GLY A 872 26.63 -17.82 23.27
C GLY A 872 27.46 -16.63 23.77
N ASP A 873 28.36 -16.87 24.73
CA ASP A 873 29.43 -15.91 25.00
C ASP A 873 30.47 -15.95 23.88
N LEU A 874 30.69 -14.80 23.24
CA LEU A 874 31.91 -14.59 22.46
C LEU A 874 33.10 -14.61 23.45
N PRO A 875 34.23 -15.28 23.12
CA PRO A 875 35.41 -15.22 23.98
C PRO A 875 35.82 -13.77 24.22
N LYS A 876 36.03 -13.42 25.48
CA LYS A 876 36.29 -12.04 25.93
C LYS A 876 37.57 -11.48 25.34
#